data_AF-A0A1A8HF41-F1
#
_entry.id   AF-A0A1A8HF41-F1
#
_cell.length_a   1.000
_cell.length_b   1.000
_cell.length_c   1.000
_cell.angle_alpha   90.00
_cell.angle_beta   90.00
_cell.angle_gamma   90.00
#
_symmetry.space_group_name_H-M   'P 1'
#
loop_
_entity.id
_entity.type
_entity.pdbx_description
1 polymer ?
#
loop_
_entity_poly.entity_id
_entity_poly.type
_entity_poly.pdbx_seq_one_letter_code
_entity_poly.pdbx_strand_id
1 'polypeptide(L)'
;MVNRDKFFLLEIKNGFLNLVYDFGFTDGPKRFQDDSPKRQINDAKYHEVTVIYHHSRKVILVVDKNLVKTFENPKTTLPFSDIYIGGAPLGILKARPELSSVVGLKGCVKGFQFQKKDFNLLEEPGTIDISSGCPEESFMSREAYFTGKSYLGSTAKISPFDSFEAGLNFRTQQSSGLLFYHREGSSEFSISLENGAVVLNNRGSKVKSHKKQYSDGRTHFLMASVNNQKYSLMVDDKDKQEKKRSSATVPSPDSPVRTFYYGGSQSSSFKNFTGCISYAYINRQDQDIEAEDFQKYKERVDVSLQDCPMQNPPAGLLSKERDHTSRAKQSLSHKVTRDKPSLSLNIQELQSDDQVQTESRLEACYLSSTPKSTHQAFHFCGVANSRQHYTDLTDSFSESFNFSLSMKTQSAFGLILYVSDVQEDNFVALFLAQGKLVFMFNVEDKKVKIQTEERFNDGTWHNIFLKRHGSMGQVIINGLTGLEDRVQGNSVQWRMSDSLFIGGVPPGRGQKNIQRISAYSFTGCLKNAQLNGQKLFPLAETFGVSPCFEGPSEEGTYFSKEGGYVVLDESFDLGLRFELAMEVRPRVASGVLLHVRSGKGYFVIYIHQGEVVVLVNNGRNEFFTKVAPRQSVCDGSWHRITVIRDANVVQLNMDSAISHVVGPVNPSSTDTRKPVFIGGAPDFFLPDSIATRKPYVGCMKNLIINKSQASFNKAVLVSGAVSIGTCPSA
;
A
#
# COMPACT_ATOMS: atom_id res chain seq x y z
N MET A 1 -29.56 9.46 -7.81
CA MET A 1 -30.68 8.67 -8.39
C MET A 1 -30.86 9.08 -9.85
N VAL A 2 -31.01 8.14 -10.77
CA VAL A 2 -31.11 8.45 -12.22
C VAL A 2 -32.09 7.49 -12.90
N ASN A 3 -32.96 8.01 -13.76
CA ASN A 3 -33.81 7.24 -14.66
C ASN A 3 -34.01 8.01 -15.97
N ARG A 4 -33.41 7.54 -17.07
CA ARG A 4 -33.44 8.19 -18.40
C ARG A 4 -33.00 9.65 -18.38
N ASP A 5 -33.95 10.58 -18.47
CA ASP A 5 -33.86 12.06 -18.46
C ASP A 5 -34.14 12.67 -17.07
N LYS A 6 -34.64 11.87 -16.12
CA LYS A 6 -34.91 12.25 -14.73
C LYS A 6 -33.75 11.93 -13.80
N PHE A 7 -33.45 12.80 -12.85
CA PHE A 7 -32.37 12.58 -11.89
C PHE A 7 -32.56 13.35 -10.58
N PHE A 8 -31.83 12.90 -9.57
CA PHE A 8 -31.65 13.59 -8.29
C PHE A 8 -30.19 13.42 -7.87
N LEU A 9 -29.50 14.52 -7.70
CA LEU A 9 -28.10 14.63 -7.27
C LEU A 9 -28.03 15.49 -6.01
N LEU A 10 -27.49 14.92 -4.95
CA LEU A 10 -27.08 15.63 -3.75
C LEU A 10 -25.58 15.39 -3.56
N GLU A 11 -24.79 16.45 -3.61
CA GLU A 11 -23.33 16.37 -3.53
C GLU A 11 -22.76 17.43 -2.57
N ILE A 12 -21.50 17.22 -2.15
CA ILE A 12 -20.72 18.25 -1.46
C ILE A 12 -19.76 18.84 -2.48
N LYS A 13 -19.94 20.12 -2.80
CA LYS A 13 -19.11 20.84 -3.77
C LYS A 13 -18.42 22.00 -3.07
N ASN A 14 -17.09 22.01 -3.10
CA ASN A 14 -16.26 23.02 -2.41
C ASN A 14 -16.58 23.17 -0.90
N GLY A 15 -17.05 22.09 -0.26
CA GLY A 15 -17.43 22.09 1.14
C GLY A 15 -18.88 22.47 1.44
N PHE A 16 -19.66 22.82 0.42
CA PHE A 16 -21.06 23.21 0.55
C PHE A 16 -21.99 22.16 -0.05
N LEU A 17 -23.21 22.08 0.48
CA LEU A 17 -24.22 21.17 -0.07
C LEU A 17 -24.78 21.73 -1.38
N ASN A 18 -24.70 20.95 -2.45
CA ASN A 18 -25.28 21.26 -3.75
C ASN A 18 -26.37 20.23 -4.08
N LEU A 19 -27.59 20.71 -4.38
CA LEU A 19 -28.73 19.86 -4.73
C LEU A 19 -29.21 20.23 -6.13
N VAL A 20 -29.23 19.24 -7.03
CA VAL A 20 -29.73 19.38 -8.40
C VAL A 20 -30.66 18.22 -8.71
N TYR A 21 -31.88 18.49 -9.17
CA TYR A 21 -32.80 17.42 -9.53
C TYR A 21 -33.82 17.85 -10.60
N ASP A 22 -34.27 16.87 -11.35
CA ASP A 22 -35.31 17.00 -12.38
C ASP A 22 -36.11 15.71 -12.47
N PHE A 23 -37.42 15.76 -12.26
CA PHE A 23 -38.30 14.58 -12.36
C PHE A 23 -39.09 14.55 -13.68
N GLY A 24 -38.64 15.32 -14.68
CA GLY A 24 -39.32 15.56 -15.95
C GLY A 24 -40.17 16.84 -15.89
N PHE A 25 -39.64 17.88 -15.26
CA PHE A 25 -40.36 19.14 -15.11
C PHE A 25 -40.31 19.97 -16.39
N THR A 26 -41.44 20.60 -16.73
CA THR A 26 -41.55 21.43 -17.95
C THR A 26 -40.74 22.73 -17.87
N ASP A 27 -40.40 23.17 -16.66
CA ASP A 27 -39.60 24.37 -16.39
C ASP A 27 -38.12 24.07 -16.10
N GLY A 28 -37.69 22.82 -16.33
CA GLY A 28 -36.30 22.38 -16.22
C GLY A 28 -35.83 22.01 -14.81
N PRO A 29 -34.51 21.74 -14.64
CA PRO A 29 -33.96 21.22 -13.39
C PRO A 29 -33.96 22.26 -12.27
N LYS A 30 -34.33 21.83 -11.06
CA LYS A 30 -34.22 22.64 -9.85
C LYS A 30 -32.80 22.57 -9.30
N ARG A 31 -32.24 23.71 -8.90
CA ARG A 31 -30.86 23.85 -8.41
C ARG A 31 -30.82 24.59 -7.09
N PHE A 32 -30.00 24.10 -6.17
CA PHE A 32 -29.65 24.74 -4.92
C PHE A 32 -28.14 24.75 -4.74
N GLN A 33 -27.57 25.93 -4.53
CA GLN A 33 -26.21 26.11 -4.06
C GLN A 33 -26.19 27.28 -3.08
N ASP A 34 -25.58 27.10 -1.91
CA ASP A 34 -25.41 28.12 -0.89
C ASP A 34 -23.97 28.08 -0.38
N ASP A 35 -23.17 29.04 -0.83
CA ASP A 35 -21.75 29.16 -0.50
C ASP A 35 -21.52 30.02 0.77
N SER A 36 -22.57 30.23 1.59
CA SER A 36 -22.42 31.00 2.83
C SER A 36 -21.57 30.23 3.86
N PRO A 37 -20.56 30.86 4.50
CA PRO A 37 -19.65 30.17 5.41
C PRO A 37 -20.32 29.42 6.58
N LYS A 38 -21.53 29.85 6.97
CA LYS A 38 -22.35 29.21 8.03
C LYS A 38 -22.96 27.87 7.60
N ARG A 39 -22.94 27.55 6.30
CA ARG A 39 -23.54 26.35 5.70
C ARG A 39 -22.50 25.39 5.12
N GLN A 40 -21.22 25.63 5.42
CA GLN A 40 -20.14 24.73 5.09
C GLN A 40 -20.22 23.47 5.96
N ILE A 41 -20.12 22.28 5.34
CA ILE A 41 -20.36 20.98 5.99
C ILE A 41 -19.20 19.98 5.85
N ASN A 42 -18.05 20.42 5.32
CA ASN A 42 -16.84 19.61 5.23
C ASN A 42 -15.87 19.86 6.40
N ASP A 43 -16.39 20.06 7.60
CA ASP A 43 -15.64 20.42 8.80
C ASP A 43 -15.22 19.20 9.64
N ALA A 44 -15.33 18.00 9.08
CA ALA A 44 -15.12 16.71 9.72
C ALA A 44 -16.09 16.40 10.88
N LYS A 45 -17.25 17.04 10.96
CA LYS A 45 -18.32 16.70 11.92
C LYS A 45 -19.50 16.03 11.24
N TYR A 46 -20.32 15.38 12.06
CA TYR A 46 -21.59 14.82 11.62
C TYR A 46 -22.60 15.94 11.36
N HIS A 47 -23.09 16.00 10.13
CA HIS A 47 -24.23 16.84 9.73
C HIS A 47 -25.44 15.97 9.37
N GLU A 48 -26.61 16.35 9.85
CA GLU A 48 -27.88 15.68 9.53
C GLU A 48 -28.50 16.33 8.29
N VAL A 49 -28.60 15.60 7.18
CA VAL A 49 -29.19 16.12 5.92
C VAL A 49 -30.48 15.37 5.60
N THR A 50 -31.59 16.11 5.58
CA THR A 50 -32.93 15.56 5.35
C THR A 50 -33.58 16.23 4.14
N VAL A 51 -33.99 15.41 3.17
CA VAL A 51 -34.72 15.86 1.98
C VAL A 51 -36.12 15.27 1.99
N ILE A 52 -37.13 16.14 2.08
CA ILE A 52 -38.53 15.74 2.20
C ILE A 52 -39.23 16.04 0.87
N TYR A 53 -39.77 15.00 0.21
CA TYR A 53 -40.65 15.18 -0.93
C TYR A 53 -42.11 15.11 -0.52
N HIS A 54 -42.77 16.28 -0.43
CA HIS A 54 -44.09 16.41 0.17
C HIS A 54 -45.19 16.53 -0.90
N HIS A 55 -46.21 15.66 -0.80
CA HIS A 55 -47.40 15.63 -1.66
C HIS A 55 -47.10 15.62 -3.16
N SER A 56 -45.93 15.09 -3.57
CA SER A 56 -45.48 15.10 -4.97
C SER A 56 -45.35 16.49 -5.59
N ARG A 57 -45.33 17.56 -4.78
CA ARG A 57 -45.39 18.97 -5.25
C ARG A 57 -44.27 19.84 -4.73
N LYS A 58 -43.57 19.45 -3.66
CA LYS A 58 -42.47 20.26 -3.14
C LYS A 58 -41.36 19.43 -2.55
N VAL A 59 -40.12 19.88 -2.74
CA VAL A 59 -38.92 19.33 -2.09
C VAL A 59 -38.46 20.31 -1.02
N ILE A 60 -38.28 19.82 0.20
CA ILE A 60 -37.83 20.61 1.35
C ILE A 60 -36.47 20.05 1.78
N LEU A 61 -35.46 20.91 1.80
CA LEU A 61 -34.10 20.61 2.24
C LEU A 61 -33.89 21.16 3.66
N VAL A 62 -33.54 20.28 4.58
CA VAL A 62 -33.25 20.57 5.98
C VAL A 62 -31.84 20.06 6.29
N VAL A 63 -31.03 20.90 6.94
CA VAL A 63 -29.67 20.54 7.38
C VAL A 63 -29.54 20.92 8.84
N ASP A 64 -29.11 19.97 9.67
CA ASP A 64 -28.98 20.11 11.13
C ASP A 64 -30.26 20.68 11.76
N LYS A 65 -31.41 20.13 11.36
CA LYS A 65 -32.77 20.53 11.79
C LYS A 65 -33.18 21.96 11.39
N ASN A 66 -32.36 22.67 10.64
CA ASN A 66 -32.67 24.00 10.13
C ASN A 66 -33.20 23.93 8.69
N LEU A 67 -34.34 24.56 8.43
CA LEU A 67 -34.85 24.71 7.08
C LEU A 67 -33.84 25.49 6.23
N VAL A 68 -33.39 24.88 5.13
CA VAL A 68 -32.45 25.51 4.20
C VAL A 68 -33.21 26.08 3.00
N LYS A 69 -34.03 25.24 2.34
CA LYS A 69 -34.74 25.66 1.14
C LYS A 69 -36.00 24.82 0.90
N THR A 70 -37.03 25.47 0.35
CA THR A 70 -38.23 24.82 -0.17
C THR A 70 -38.35 25.10 -1.66
N PHE A 71 -38.56 24.06 -2.46
CA PHE A 71 -38.78 24.12 -3.89
C PHE A 71 -40.21 23.69 -4.22
N GLU A 72 -40.96 24.53 -4.93
CA GLU A 72 -42.24 24.16 -5.52
C GLU A 72 -42.04 23.51 -6.89
N ASN A 73 -42.75 22.42 -7.14
CA ASN A 73 -42.62 21.54 -8.29
C ASN A 73 -44.00 21.15 -8.87
N PRO A 74 -44.09 20.87 -10.18
CA PRO A 74 -45.24 20.22 -10.78
C PRO A 74 -45.57 18.89 -10.07
N LYS A 75 -46.86 18.55 -9.94
CA LYS A 75 -47.32 17.32 -9.26
C LYS A 75 -46.80 16.08 -10.00
N THR A 76 -45.74 15.46 -9.47
CA THR A 76 -45.02 14.36 -10.13
C THR A 76 -44.68 13.27 -9.11
N THR A 77 -44.83 12.00 -9.43
CA THR A 77 -44.41 10.92 -8.51
C THR A 77 -42.89 10.72 -8.57
N LEU A 78 -42.29 10.19 -7.49
CA LEU A 78 -40.86 9.93 -7.45
C LEU A 78 -40.50 8.80 -8.46
N PRO A 79 -39.71 9.05 -9.50
CA PRO A 79 -39.60 8.16 -10.66
C PRO A 79 -38.41 7.19 -10.60
N PHE A 80 -37.84 6.92 -9.42
CA PHE A 80 -36.57 6.19 -9.28
C PHE A 80 -36.78 4.84 -8.58
N SER A 81 -36.18 3.79 -9.15
CA SER A 81 -35.98 2.49 -8.50
C SER A 81 -34.59 2.37 -7.88
N ASP A 82 -33.58 3.02 -8.49
CA ASP A 82 -32.17 2.81 -8.15
C ASP A 82 -31.57 4.03 -7.46
N ILE A 83 -30.83 3.78 -6.37
CA ILE A 83 -30.19 4.80 -5.53
C ILE A 83 -28.71 4.48 -5.43
N TYR A 84 -27.89 5.49 -5.70
CA TYR A 84 -26.44 5.43 -5.61
C TYR A 84 -25.99 6.33 -4.46
N ILE A 85 -25.26 5.76 -3.51
CA ILE A 85 -24.82 6.42 -2.27
C ILE A 85 -23.30 6.30 -2.20
N GLY A 86 -22.62 7.41 -1.91
CA GLY A 86 -21.16 7.44 -1.83
C GLY A 86 -20.44 7.44 -3.18
N GLY A 87 -21.11 7.12 -4.28
CA GLY A 87 -20.58 7.16 -5.63
C GLY A 87 -21.53 6.48 -6.61
N ALA A 88 -21.26 6.56 -7.91
CA ALA A 88 -22.04 5.86 -8.93
C ALA A 88 -21.11 5.25 -10.00
N PRO A 89 -21.53 4.16 -10.69
CA PRO A 89 -20.75 3.57 -11.77
C PRO A 89 -20.40 4.57 -12.87
N LEU A 90 -19.21 4.41 -13.48
CA LEU A 90 -18.70 5.33 -14.51
C LEU A 90 -19.66 5.48 -15.70
N GLY A 91 -20.38 4.43 -16.08
CA GLY A 91 -21.39 4.49 -17.13
C GLY A 91 -22.54 5.46 -16.80
N ILE A 92 -22.98 5.50 -15.54
CA ILE A 92 -24.01 6.43 -15.07
C ILE A 92 -23.47 7.86 -15.00
N LEU A 93 -22.23 8.04 -14.52
CA LEU A 93 -21.59 9.36 -14.42
C LEU A 93 -21.32 9.96 -15.81
N LYS A 94 -20.91 9.15 -16.80
CA LYS A 94 -20.66 9.59 -18.18
C LYS A 94 -21.93 9.77 -19.01
N ALA A 95 -23.03 9.12 -18.62
CA ALA A 95 -24.30 9.25 -19.34
C ALA A 95 -24.87 10.68 -19.28
N ARG A 96 -24.40 11.53 -18.36
CA ARG A 96 -24.92 12.89 -18.19
C ARG A 96 -23.87 13.95 -17.87
N PRO A 97 -23.93 15.12 -18.52
CA PRO A 97 -23.07 16.25 -18.20
C PRO A 97 -23.15 16.68 -16.73
N GLU A 98 -24.35 16.67 -16.13
CA GLU A 98 -24.57 17.08 -14.73
C GLU A 98 -23.89 16.15 -13.71
N LEU A 99 -23.56 14.92 -14.11
CA LEU A 99 -22.92 13.92 -13.24
C LEU A 99 -21.43 13.73 -13.55
N SER A 100 -20.95 14.28 -14.68
CA SER A 100 -19.60 14.04 -15.20
C SER A 100 -18.47 14.56 -14.31
N SER A 101 -18.74 15.59 -13.49
CA SER A 101 -17.78 16.17 -12.54
C SER A 101 -17.90 15.63 -11.12
N VAL A 102 -18.82 14.70 -10.87
CA VAL A 102 -19.07 14.15 -9.53
C VAL A 102 -17.99 13.11 -9.20
N VAL A 103 -17.40 13.24 -8.02
CA VAL A 103 -16.44 12.28 -7.47
C VAL A 103 -17.10 11.47 -6.35
N GLY A 104 -16.59 10.27 -6.09
CA GLY A 104 -17.04 9.45 -4.96
C GLY A 104 -16.80 10.17 -3.63
N LEU A 105 -17.77 10.04 -2.72
CA LEU A 105 -17.69 10.57 -1.36
C LEU A 105 -16.60 9.82 -0.59
N LYS A 106 -15.56 10.55 -0.18
CA LYS A 106 -14.60 10.08 0.82
C LYS A 106 -15.01 10.66 2.18
N GLY A 107 -15.70 9.87 2.98
CA GLY A 107 -16.20 10.30 4.28
C GLY A 107 -17.09 9.25 4.93
N CYS A 108 -17.73 9.61 6.03
CA CYS A 108 -18.59 8.71 6.78
C CYS A 108 -20.06 9.02 6.55
N VAL A 109 -20.86 7.97 6.39
CA VAL A 109 -22.32 8.06 6.33
C VAL A 109 -22.89 7.22 7.45
N LYS A 110 -23.82 7.78 8.22
CA LYS A 110 -24.50 7.11 9.34
C LYS A 110 -26.00 7.36 9.25
N GLY A 111 -26.80 6.34 9.57
CA GLY A 111 -28.25 6.47 9.71
C GLY A 111 -28.95 6.82 8.39
N PHE A 112 -28.57 6.19 7.29
CA PHE A 112 -29.20 6.44 6.00
C PHE A 112 -30.64 5.91 5.98
N GLN A 113 -31.59 6.80 5.70
CA GLN A 113 -33.00 6.48 5.61
C GLN A 113 -33.56 6.88 4.24
N PHE A 114 -34.37 6.00 3.65
CA PHE A 114 -35.10 6.31 2.43
C PHE A 114 -36.56 5.87 2.56
N GLN A 115 -37.50 6.78 2.26
CA GLN A 115 -38.95 6.55 2.44
C GLN A 115 -39.33 6.04 3.85
N LYS A 116 -38.67 6.57 4.90
CA LYS A 116 -38.83 6.17 6.31
C LYS A 116 -38.41 4.74 6.65
N LYS A 117 -37.69 4.07 5.76
CA LYS A 117 -37.04 2.79 6.04
C LYS A 117 -35.55 3.03 6.28
N ASP A 118 -35.04 2.44 7.36
CA ASP A 118 -33.60 2.38 7.65
C ASP A 118 -32.93 1.37 6.73
N PHE A 119 -31.79 1.75 6.16
CA PHE A 119 -30.95 0.85 5.37
C PHE A 119 -29.59 0.74 6.03
N ASN A 120 -29.14 -0.48 6.27
CA ASN A 120 -27.78 -0.73 6.71
C ASN A 120 -26.89 -0.83 5.48
N LEU A 121 -26.22 0.28 5.14
CA LEU A 121 -25.38 0.35 3.93
C LEU A 121 -24.29 -0.75 3.87
N LEU A 122 -23.85 -1.28 5.01
CA LEU A 122 -22.89 -2.39 5.07
C LEU A 122 -23.48 -3.75 4.66
N GLU A 123 -24.80 -3.90 4.74
CA GLU A 123 -25.53 -5.13 4.44
C GLU A 123 -26.27 -5.07 3.09
N GLU A 124 -26.33 -3.89 2.45
CA GLU A 124 -26.99 -3.73 1.17
C GLU A 124 -26.22 -4.43 0.02
N PRO A 125 -26.93 -5.13 -0.89
CA PRO A 125 -26.31 -5.75 -2.05
C PRO A 125 -25.76 -4.68 -3.02
N GLY A 126 -24.52 -4.87 -3.49
CA GLY A 126 -23.85 -3.91 -4.37
C GLY A 126 -22.98 -2.88 -3.67
N THR A 127 -22.83 -3.01 -2.34
CA THR A 127 -21.89 -2.23 -1.54
C THR A 127 -20.43 -2.62 -1.85
N ILE A 128 -19.59 -1.64 -2.17
CA ILE A 128 -18.17 -1.80 -2.55
C ILE A 128 -17.35 -0.74 -1.81
N ASP A 129 -16.15 -1.11 -1.33
CA ASP A 129 -15.15 -0.21 -0.74
C ASP A 129 -15.65 0.67 0.43
N ILE A 130 -16.55 0.15 1.28
CA ILE A 130 -16.91 0.76 2.57
C ILE A 130 -16.56 -0.17 3.73
N SER A 131 -16.25 0.41 4.89
CA SER A 131 -15.93 -0.32 6.12
C SER A 131 -16.81 0.11 7.28
N SER A 132 -17.01 -0.77 8.26
CA SER A 132 -17.62 -0.38 9.54
C SER A 132 -16.67 0.50 10.35
N GLY A 133 -17.19 1.60 10.89
CA GLY A 133 -16.41 2.56 11.68
C GLY A 133 -16.05 3.81 10.88
N CYS A 134 -15.77 4.90 11.60
CA CYS A 134 -15.42 6.19 11.04
C CYS A 134 -14.16 6.72 11.74
N PRO A 135 -12.98 6.15 11.44
CA PRO A 135 -11.72 6.66 12.00
C PRO A 135 -11.41 8.02 11.35
N GLU A 136 -11.51 9.10 12.13
CA GLU A 136 -11.25 10.48 11.67
C GLU A 136 -9.86 10.62 11.03
N GLU A 137 -8.88 9.87 11.53
CA GLU A 137 -7.50 9.83 11.01
C GLU A 137 -7.38 9.32 9.57
N SER A 138 -8.27 8.44 9.11
CA SER A 138 -8.25 7.91 7.73
C SER A 138 -8.65 8.95 6.70
N PHE A 139 -9.22 10.07 7.13
CA PHE A 139 -9.59 11.18 6.28
C PHE A 139 -8.62 12.35 6.40
N MET A 140 -7.52 12.25 7.15
CA MET A 140 -6.50 13.29 7.21
C MET A 140 -5.60 13.28 5.97
N SER A 141 -5.19 14.45 5.48
CA SER A 141 -4.21 14.53 4.39
C SER A 141 -2.82 14.79 4.94
N ARG A 142 -2.06 13.71 5.19
CA ARG A 142 -0.65 13.81 5.62
C ARG A 142 0.33 13.99 4.46
N GLU A 143 -0.15 14.07 3.22
CA GLU A 143 0.65 14.28 2.01
C GLU A 143 0.06 15.42 1.18
N ALA A 144 0.94 16.20 0.54
CA ALA A 144 0.57 17.30 -0.35
C ALA A 144 1.57 17.40 -1.51
N TYR A 145 1.04 17.53 -2.73
CA TYR A 145 1.81 17.82 -3.93
C TYR A 145 1.71 19.29 -4.30
N PHE A 146 2.89 19.90 -4.49
CA PHE A 146 3.07 21.30 -4.83
C PHE A 146 3.55 21.39 -6.28
N THR A 147 2.98 22.34 -7.01
CA THR A 147 3.52 22.82 -8.28
C THR A 147 4.27 24.12 -8.00
N GLY A 148 5.22 24.56 -8.82
CA GLY A 148 6.07 25.74 -8.52
C GLY A 148 5.37 27.10 -8.38
N LYS A 149 4.04 27.13 -8.21
CA LYS A 149 3.22 28.28 -7.79
C LYS A 149 2.39 28.01 -6.53
N SER A 150 2.34 26.76 -6.08
CA SER A 150 1.49 26.27 -5.01
C SER A 150 2.07 26.54 -3.63
N TYR A 151 1.20 26.71 -2.64
CA TYR A 151 1.59 26.79 -1.24
C TYR A 151 0.40 26.52 -0.29
N LEU A 152 0.72 26.14 0.95
CA LEU A 152 -0.23 26.04 2.06
C LEU A 152 0.13 27.08 3.12
N GLY A 153 -0.85 27.87 3.58
CA GLY A 153 -0.70 28.85 4.65
C GLY A 153 -1.46 28.45 5.91
N SER A 154 -0.81 28.61 7.07
CA SER A 154 -1.40 28.36 8.40
C SER A 154 -1.33 29.61 9.26
N THR A 155 -2.27 29.75 10.18
CA THR A 155 -2.32 30.80 11.21
C THR A 155 -2.02 30.27 12.61
N ALA A 156 -1.44 29.06 12.73
CA ALA A 156 -1.15 28.48 14.03
C ALA A 156 0.01 29.22 14.75
N LYS A 157 -0.02 29.20 16.08
CA LYS A 157 0.96 29.90 16.91
C LYS A 157 2.30 29.16 16.89
N ILE A 158 3.27 29.70 16.17
CA ILE A 158 4.65 29.18 16.18
C ILE A 158 5.66 30.31 16.43
N SER A 159 6.82 29.97 17.00
CA SER A 159 7.90 30.91 17.29
C SER A 159 9.25 30.40 16.76
N PRO A 160 9.38 30.21 15.43
CA PRO A 160 10.48 29.43 14.86
C PRO A 160 11.86 30.07 15.03
N PHE A 161 11.92 31.36 15.37
CA PHE A 161 13.17 32.09 15.57
C PHE A 161 13.91 31.70 16.87
N ASP A 162 13.17 31.36 17.92
CA ASP A 162 13.71 31.19 19.28
C ASP A 162 13.68 29.73 19.74
N SER A 163 12.57 29.05 19.49
CA SER A 163 12.40 27.62 19.77
C SER A 163 11.61 26.98 18.62
N PHE A 164 12.26 26.08 17.89
CA PHE A 164 11.66 25.38 16.77
C PHE A 164 12.15 23.94 16.74
N GLU A 165 11.24 23.01 16.50
CA GLU A 165 11.60 21.66 16.10
C GLU A 165 10.52 21.15 15.16
N ALA A 166 10.92 20.76 13.96
CA ALA A 166 10.00 20.25 12.96
C ALA A 166 10.71 19.23 12.09
N GLY A 167 9.95 18.28 11.59
CA GLY A 167 10.41 17.33 10.58
C GLY A 167 9.39 17.19 9.47
N LEU A 168 9.85 16.80 8.28
CA LEU A 168 8.99 16.48 7.15
C LEU A 168 9.71 15.53 6.19
N ASN A 169 8.92 14.74 5.47
CA ASN A 169 9.38 14.04 4.28
C ASN A 169 9.21 14.96 3.08
N PHE A 170 10.18 14.98 2.18
CA PHE A 170 10.06 15.64 0.88
C PHE A 170 10.58 14.77 -0.25
N ARG A 171 10.00 14.96 -1.44
CA ARG A 171 10.39 14.28 -2.67
C ARG A 171 10.37 15.25 -3.83
N THR A 172 11.50 15.45 -4.50
CA THR A 172 11.60 16.35 -5.66
C THR A 172 12.76 16.00 -6.59
N GLN A 173 12.67 16.45 -7.83
CA GLN A 173 13.78 16.50 -8.79
C GLN A 173 14.32 17.94 -8.97
N GLN A 174 13.70 18.94 -8.35
CA GLN A 174 14.16 20.32 -8.41
C GLN A 174 15.31 20.55 -7.44
N SER A 175 16.42 21.04 -7.95
CA SER A 175 17.58 21.40 -7.14
C SER A 175 17.38 22.67 -6.30
N SER A 176 16.26 23.38 -6.46
CA SER A 176 15.93 24.57 -5.69
C SER A 176 14.43 24.67 -5.41
N GLY A 177 14.04 25.00 -4.19
CA GLY A 177 12.63 25.16 -3.81
C GLY A 177 12.44 25.46 -2.33
N LEU A 178 11.38 26.19 -1.98
CA LEU A 178 11.04 26.54 -0.60
C LEU A 178 10.17 25.47 0.06
N LEU A 179 10.65 24.81 1.13
CA LEU A 179 9.91 23.75 1.83
C LEU A 179 9.06 24.32 2.97
N PHE A 180 9.64 25.19 3.79
CA PHE A 180 8.99 25.85 4.93
C PHE A 180 9.39 27.32 5.00
N TYR A 181 8.46 28.20 5.35
CA TYR A 181 8.71 29.63 5.39
C TYR A 181 7.88 30.37 6.43
N HIS A 182 8.54 31.28 7.15
CA HIS A 182 7.91 32.21 8.07
C HIS A 182 8.66 33.56 8.03
N ARG A 183 7.92 34.67 8.11
CA ARG A 183 8.48 36.02 8.13
C ARG A 183 7.81 36.87 9.19
N GLU A 184 8.63 37.59 9.95
CA GLU A 184 8.19 38.58 10.94
C GLU A 184 8.96 39.89 10.70
N GLY A 185 8.29 40.88 10.11
CA GLY A 185 8.92 42.14 9.70
C GLY A 185 10.03 41.92 8.67
N SER A 186 11.27 42.26 9.05
CA SER A 186 12.49 42.00 8.26
C SER A 186 13.15 40.65 8.56
N SER A 187 12.70 39.93 9.60
CA SER A 187 13.27 38.64 9.99
C SER A 187 12.64 37.51 9.21
N GLU A 188 13.48 36.64 8.65
CA GLU A 188 13.07 35.48 7.85
C GLU A 188 13.54 34.18 8.51
N PHE A 189 12.64 33.20 8.54
CA PHE A 189 12.92 31.82 8.87
C PHE A 189 12.52 30.95 7.68
N SER A 190 13.43 30.13 7.17
CA SER A 190 13.13 29.27 6.03
C SER A 190 13.90 27.95 6.05
N ILE A 191 13.27 26.92 5.48
CA ILE A 191 13.91 25.66 5.10
C ILE A 191 13.73 25.54 3.59
N SER A 192 14.83 25.43 2.85
CA SER A 192 14.81 25.41 1.40
C SER A 192 15.84 24.45 0.81
N LEU A 193 15.63 24.06 -0.43
CA LEU A 193 16.63 23.42 -1.28
C LEU A 193 17.41 24.51 -2.02
N GLU A 194 18.74 24.45 -1.94
CA GLU A 194 19.66 25.33 -2.65
C GLU A 194 20.77 24.49 -3.32
N ASN A 195 20.66 24.29 -4.64
CA ASN A 195 21.55 23.44 -5.45
C ASN A 195 21.58 21.99 -4.95
N GLY A 196 20.41 21.43 -4.65
CA GLY A 196 20.19 20.04 -4.23
C GLY A 196 20.58 19.75 -2.77
N ALA A 197 21.04 20.76 -2.03
CA ALA A 197 21.31 20.70 -0.60
C ALA A 197 20.20 21.37 0.19
N VAL A 198 19.88 20.84 1.38
CA VAL A 198 18.89 21.42 2.28
C VAL A 198 19.55 22.52 3.11
N VAL A 199 18.87 23.65 3.26
CA VAL A 199 19.36 24.85 3.96
C VAL A 199 18.31 25.33 4.94
N LEU A 200 18.70 25.46 6.21
CA LEU A 200 17.96 26.16 7.26
C LEU A 200 18.50 27.59 7.35
N ASN A 201 17.63 28.60 7.26
CA ASN A 201 17.93 30.00 7.52
C ASN A 201 17.12 30.51 8.72
N ASN A 202 17.80 31.13 9.69
CA ASN A 202 17.14 31.84 10.78
C ASN A 202 17.81 33.21 10.96
N ARG A 203 17.10 34.30 10.61
CA ARG A 203 17.58 35.69 10.70
C ARG A 203 18.95 35.89 10.03
N GLY A 204 19.16 35.24 8.88
CA GLY A 204 20.41 35.29 8.11
C GLY A 204 21.47 34.26 8.54
N SER A 205 21.29 33.58 9.69
CA SER A 205 22.15 32.47 10.07
C SER A 205 21.75 31.20 9.33
N LYS A 206 22.58 30.80 8.37
CA LYS A 206 22.36 29.59 7.57
C LYS A 206 23.10 28.36 8.13
N VAL A 207 22.43 27.21 8.10
CA VAL A 207 22.98 25.86 8.26
C VAL A 207 22.63 25.05 7.02
N LYS A 208 23.62 24.47 6.36
CA LYS A 208 23.47 23.81 5.06
C LYS A 208 24.00 22.40 5.10
N SER A 209 23.24 21.44 4.58
CA SER A 209 23.64 20.03 4.45
C SER A 209 24.92 19.87 3.61
N HIS A 210 25.75 18.86 3.91
CA HIS A 210 26.95 18.59 3.13
C HIS A 210 26.64 18.01 1.75
N LYS A 211 25.68 17.08 1.68
CA LYS A 211 25.28 16.45 0.40
C LYS A 211 24.40 17.40 -0.40
N LYS A 212 24.50 17.27 -1.73
CA LYS A 212 23.77 18.07 -2.73
C LYS A 212 22.85 17.23 -3.62
N GLN A 213 22.55 16.00 -3.21
CA GLN A 213 21.82 15.02 -4.03
C GLN A 213 20.38 14.80 -3.56
N TYR A 214 19.83 15.68 -2.73
CA TYR A 214 18.47 15.51 -2.18
C TYR A 214 17.35 15.93 -3.16
N SER A 215 17.70 16.11 -4.43
CA SER A 215 16.78 16.36 -5.53
C SER A 215 16.82 15.21 -6.55
N ASP A 216 16.94 13.97 -6.08
CA ASP A 216 17.10 12.76 -6.90
C ASP A 216 15.76 12.07 -7.24
N GLY A 217 14.64 12.65 -6.82
CA GLY A 217 13.29 12.09 -7.00
C GLY A 217 12.92 11.00 -6.01
N ARG A 218 13.77 10.67 -5.03
CA ARG A 218 13.45 9.79 -3.89
C ARG A 218 12.89 10.61 -2.73
N THR A 219 12.26 9.91 -1.79
CA THR A 219 11.78 10.54 -0.55
C THR A 219 12.93 10.66 0.43
N HIS A 220 13.12 11.86 0.97
CA HIS A 220 14.09 12.18 2.01
C HIS A 220 13.38 12.70 3.25
N PHE A 221 13.90 12.37 4.43
CA PHE A 221 13.43 12.94 5.68
C PHE A 221 14.36 14.06 6.12
N LEU A 222 13.80 15.23 6.47
CA LEU A 222 14.54 16.32 7.09
C LEU A 222 14.00 16.60 8.49
N MET A 223 14.89 16.96 9.40
CA MET A 223 14.57 17.50 10.71
C MET A 223 15.38 18.79 10.94
N ALA A 224 14.69 19.86 11.31
CA ALA A 224 15.29 21.14 11.65
C ALA A 224 14.96 21.50 13.10
N SER A 225 15.96 21.97 13.84
CA SER A 225 15.80 22.39 15.24
C SER A 225 16.55 23.69 15.51
N VAL A 226 15.91 24.59 16.24
CA VAL A 226 16.47 25.84 16.74
C VAL A 226 16.20 25.92 18.23
N ASN A 227 17.26 26.19 18.99
CA ASN A 227 17.17 26.49 20.41
C ASN A 227 18.13 27.63 20.78
N ASN A 228 18.26 27.89 22.08
CA ASN A 228 19.09 28.97 22.60
C ASN A 228 20.61 28.75 22.39
N GLN A 229 21.03 27.51 22.12
CA GLN A 229 22.45 27.15 22.01
C GLN A 229 22.91 26.98 20.55
N LYS A 230 22.04 26.44 19.69
CA LYS A 230 22.42 26.04 18.33
C LYS A 230 21.26 26.03 17.34
N TYR A 231 21.64 26.08 16.07
CA TYR A 231 20.84 25.72 14.90
C TYR A 231 21.26 24.33 14.45
N SER A 232 20.31 23.43 14.20
CA SER A 232 20.56 22.05 13.77
C SER A 232 19.71 21.70 12.56
N LEU A 233 20.32 21.02 11.59
CA LEU A 233 19.68 20.46 10.41
C LEU A 233 20.16 19.02 10.23
N MET A 234 19.25 18.07 10.04
CA MET A 234 19.55 16.68 9.76
C MET A 234 18.75 16.22 8.54
N VAL A 235 19.40 15.48 7.64
CA VAL A 235 18.75 14.83 6.49
C VAL A 235 19.14 13.35 6.43
N ASP A 236 18.15 12.47 6.28
CA ASP A 236 18.25 11.00 6.19
C ASP A 236 19.15 10.35 7.27
N ASP A 237 19.12 10.88 8.50
CA ASP A 237 19.90 10.42 9.67
C ASP A 237 21.43 10.37 9.48
N LYS A 238 21.94 10.92 8.37
CA LYS A 238 23.33 10.78 7.94
C LYS A 238 24.03 12.11 7.72
N ASP A 239 23.30 13.19 7.44
CA ASP A 239 23.86 14.51 7.15
C ASP A 239 23.40 15.53 8.19
N LYS A 240 24.05 15.48 9.36
CA LYS A 240 23.74 16.34 10.51
C LYS A 240 24.69 17.53 10.59
N GLN A 241 24.14 18.73 10.52
CA GLN A 241 24.85 20.00 10.57
C GLN A 241 24.38 20.85 11.74
N GLU A 242 25.33 21.44 12.47
CA GLU A 242 25.05 22.29 13.62
C GLU A 242 25.87 23.58 13.57
N LYS A 243 25.27 24.69 14.01
CA LYS A 243 25.95 25.98 14.16
C LYS A 243 25.60 26.59 15.51
N LYS A 244 26.61 27.00 16.28
CA LYS A 244 26.43 27.66 17.58
C LYS A 244 25.81 29.05 17.42
N ARG A 245 24.91 29.43 18.33
CA ARG A 245 24.28 30.75 18.38
C ARG A 245 25.16 31.71 19.20
N SER A 246 25.56 32.84 18.62
CA SER A 246 26.56 33.75 19.18
C SER A 246 25.98 34.89 20.05
N SER A 247 24.68 34.91 20.34
CA SER A 247 24.08 35.83 21.32
C SER A 247 22.66 35.40 21.71
N ALA A 248 22.34 35.54 23.00
CA ALA A 248 20.97 35.43 23.51
C ALA A 248 20.17 36.62 22.95
N THR A 249 19.38 36.37 21.91
CA THR A 249 18.48 37.38 21.37
C THR A 249 17.30 37.51 22.33
N VAL A 250 16.98 38.74 22.74
CA VAL A 250 15.82 39.04 23.58
C VAL A 250 14.56 38.47 22.91
N PRO A 251 13.70 37.71 23.64
CA PRO A 251 12.45 37.21 23.08
C PRO A 251 11.64 38.36 22.50
N SER A 252 11.16 38.22 21.26
CA SER A 252 10.22 39.22 20.73
C SER A 252 8.90 39.14 21.51
N PRO A 253 8.23 40.28 21.80
CA PRO A 253 6.92 40.26 22.43
C PRO A 253 5.94 39.43 21.58
N ASP A 254 5.03 38.72 22.26
CA ASP A 254 3.97 37.91 21.66
C ASP A 254 3.18 38.71 20.59
N SER A 255 3.53 38.51 19.32
CA SER A 255 2.73 38.98 18.20
C SER A 255 1.58 38.00 17.97
N PRO A 256 0.31 38.45 17.96
CA PRO A 256 -0.82 37.54 18.12
C PRO A 256 -1.23 36.75 16.87
N VAL A 257 -0.55 36.87 15.72
CA VAL A 257 -0.76 35.97 14.56
C VAL A 257 0.55 35.79 13.80
N ARG A 258 1.07 34.57 13.71
CA ARG A 258 2.28 34.25 12.94
C ARG A 258 1.93 33.26 11.85
N THR A 259 1.78 33.77 10.62
CA THR A 259 1.52 32.91 9.46
C THR A 259 2.78 32.19 9.04
N PHE A 260 2.66 30.91 8.73
CA PHE A 260 3.75 30.15 8.11
C PHE A 260 3.23 29.35 6.92
N TYR A 261 4.17 28.96 6.06
CA TYR A 261 3.85 28.38 4.77
C TYR A 261 4.65 27.13 4.48
N TYR A 262 4.02 26.17 3.81
CA TYR A 262 4.67 25.02 3.17
C TYR A 262 4.71 25.18 1.65
N GLY A 263 5.81 24.73 1.03
CA GLY A 263 5.98 24.63 -0.41
C GLY A 263 6.17 25.95 -1.17
N GLY A 264 5.81 27.09 -0.60
CA GLY A 264 5.98 28.39 -1.25
C GLY A 264 5.46 29.53 -0.39
N SER A 265 5.68 30.78 -0.83
CA SER A 265 5.05 31.96 -0.22
C SER A 265 5.00 33.11 -1.21
N GLN A 266 3.96 33.94 -1.15
CA GLN A 266 3.87 35.17 -1.95
C GLN A 266 4.92 36.22 -1.55
N SER A 267 5.44 36.14 -0.33
CA SER A 267 6.31 37.16 0.25
C SER A 267 7.80 36.82 0.21
N SER A 268 8.13 35.64 -0.32
CA SER A 268 9.46 35.07 -0.37
C SER A 268 10.18 35.40 -1.68
N SER A 269 11.50 35.56 -1.62
CA SER A 269 12.36 35.66 -2.82
C SER A 269 12.80 34.30 -3.38
N PHE A 270 12.57 33.21 -2.65
CA PHE A 270 12.86 31.84 -3.08
C PHE A 270 11.89 31.37 -4.16
N LYS A 271 12.37 30.49 -5.04
CA LYS A 271 11.50 29.72 -5.94
C LYS A 271 10.60 28.81 -5.11
N ASN A 272 9.31 28.77 -5.44
CA ASN A 272 8.40 27.82 -4.82
C ASN A 272 8.76 26.40 -5.23
N PHE A 273 8.50 25.47 -4.33
CA PHE A 273 8.80 24.05 -4.45
C PHE A 273 7.85 23.35 -5.41
N THR A 274 8.40 22.48 -6.26
CA THR A 274 7.62 21.47 -6.99
C THR A 274 8.02 20.10 -6.50
N GLY A 275 7.06 19.29 -6.08
CA GLY A 275 7.32 18.00 -5.46
C GLY A 275 6.32 17.73 -4.36
N CYS A 276 6.63 16.74 -3.52
CA CYS A 276 5.73 16.34 -2.44
C CYS A 276 6.33 16.63 -1.09
N ILE A 277 5.47 17.05 -0.16
CA ILE A 277 5.76 17.13 1.26
C ILE A 277 4.79 16.20 1.96
N SER A 278 5.29 15.32 2.83
CA SER A 278 4.45 14.41 3.60
C SER A 278 4.95 14.26 5.03
N TYR A 279 4.04 13.84 5.92
CA TYR A 279 4.33 13.60 7.34
C TYR A 279 5.07 14.76 8.02
N ALA A 280 4.71 16.00 7.64
CA ALA A 280 5.25 17.18 8.31
C ALA A 280 4.73 17.23 9.73
N TYR A 281 5.55 17.61 10.70
CA TYR A 281 5.14 17.85 12.08
C TYR A 281 5.91 19.05 12.64
N ILE A 282 5.31 19.75 13.59
CA ILE A 282 5.93 20.85 14.32
C ILE A 282 5.73 20.57 15.81
N ASN A 283 6.81 20.59 16.57
CA ASN A 283 6.75 20.50 18.03
C ASN A 283 6.20 21.82 18.60
N ARG A 284 5.06 21.76 19.29
CA ARG A 284 4.39 22.90 19.90
C ARG A 284 4.22 22.63 21.40
N GLN A 285 4.29 23.67 22.23
CA GLN A 285 4.16 23.49 23.68
C GLN A 285 2.72 23.22 24.13
N ASP A 286 1.73 23.53 23.28
CA ASP A 286 0.30 23.47 23.56
C ASP A 286 -0.38 22.21 23.00
N GLN A 287 0.35 21.34 22.27
CA GLN A 287 -0.21 20.18 21.57
C GLN A 287 0.81 19.03 21.54
N ASP A 288 0.32 17.79 21.55
CA ASP A 288 1.14 16.61 21.30
C ASP A 288 1.74 16.65 19.89
N ILE A 289 2.92 16.04 19.70
CA ILE A 289 3.60 16.01 18.41
C ILE A 289 2.87 15.03 17.48
N GLU A 290 2.08 15.57 16.58
CA GLU A 290 1.36 14.82 15.55
C GLU A 290 1.73 15.30 14.14
N ALA A 291 1.55 14.41 13.16
CA ALA A 291 1.67 14.79 11.75
C ALA A 291 0.56 15.76 11.36
N GLU A 292 0.93 16.84 10.69
CA GLU A 292 0.05 17.86 10.18
C GLU A 292 -0.99 17.26 9.22
N ASP A 293 -2.25 17.58 9.47
CA ASP A 293 -3.33 17.36 8.53
C ASP A 293 -3.46 18.57 7.61
N PHE A 294 -2.97 18.44 6.38
CA PHE A 294 -2.98 19.52 5.40
C PHE A 294 -4.39 19.96 4.99
N GLN A 295 -5.44 19.20 5.33
CA GLN A 295 -6.82 19.65 5.10
C GLN A 295 -7.25 20.79 6.03
N LYS A 296 -6.60 20.94 7.19
CA LYS A 296 -6.90 22.02 8.16
C LYS A 296 -6.35 23.38 7.70
N TYR A 297 -5.54 23.42 6.64
CA TYR A 297 -4.89 24.63 6.15
C TYR A 297 -5.88 25.42 5.28
N LYS A 298 -6.36 26.55 5.81
CA LYS A 298 -7.38 27.39 5.18
C LYS A 298 -6.89 28.08 3.91
N GLU A 299 -5.61 28.46 3.89
CA GLU A 299 -5.00 29.07 2.71
C GLU A 299 -4.33 27.97 1.87
N ARG A 300 -4.96 27.61 0.74
CA ARG A 300 -4.49 26.55 -0.16
C ARG A 300 -4.53 27.06 -1.60
N VAL A 301 -3.36 27.18 -2.21
CA VAL A 301 -3.23 27.65 -3.61
C VAL A 301 -2.61 26.54 -4.45
N ASP A 302 -3.34 26.02 -5.43
CA ASP A 302 -2.89 25.01 -6.41
C ASP A 302 -2.18 23.77 -5.81
N VAL A 303 -2.47 23.41 -4.55
CA VAL A 303 -1.92 22.20 -3.91
C VAL A 303 -2.86 21.03 -4.14
N SER A 304 -2.34 19.86 -4.53
CA SER A 304 -3.10 18.61 -4.55
C SER A 304 -2.88 17.85 -3.24
N LEU A 305 -3.95 17.34 -2.63
CA LEU A 305 -3.93 16.58 -1.37
C LEU A 305 -4.26 15.09 -1.58
N GLN A 306 -4.45 14.66 -2.83
CA GLN A 306 -4.95 13.31 -3.14
C GLN A 306 -3.90 12.41 -3.81
N ASP A 307 -2.95 13.00 -4.54
CA ASP A 307 -1.93 12.27 -5.29
C ASP A 307 -0.59 13.03 -5.29
N CYS A 308 0.51 12.26 -5.24
CA CYS A 308 1.88 12.72 -5.42
C CYS A 308 2.46 12.11 -6.73
N PRO A 309 2.11 12.68 -7.91
CA PRO A 309 2.39 12.07 -9.21
C PRO A 309 3.91 11.98 -9.50
N MET A 310 4.33 10.84 -10.05
CA MET A 310 5.69 10.63 -10.55
C MET A 310 5.88 11.39 -11.86
N GLN A 311 6.65 12.48 -11.85
CA GLN A 311 7.30 12.91 -13.08
C GLN A 311 8.56 12.07 -13.27
N ASN A 312 8.46 11.04 -14.12
CA ASN A 312 9.66 10.53 -14.76
C ASN A 312 10.24 11.68 -15.60
N PRO A 313 11.55 11.95 -15.54
CA PRO A 313 12.14 12.90 -16.48
C PRO A 313 11.76 12.45 -17.90
N PRO A 314 11.44 13.38 -18.82
CA PRO A 314 11.14 13.01 -20.20
C PRO A 314 12.29 12.13 -20.71
N ALA A 315 11.94 11.01 -21.35
CA ALA A 315 12.85 10.01 -21.90
C ALA A 315 13.69 10.55 -23.08
N GLY A 316 14.40 11.65 -22.86
CA GLY A 316 15.12 12.43 -23.87
C GLY A 316 16.43 13.02 -23.35
N LEU A 317 17.09 12.37 -22.37
CA LEU A 317 18.43 12.78 -21.91
C LEU A 317 19.32 11.63 -21.38
N LEU A 318 19.04 10.40 -21.83
CA LEU A 318 19.99 9.27 -21.74
C LEU A 318 20.23 8.70 -23.15
N SER A 319 20.63 9.58 -24.07
CA SER A 319 21.43 9.16 -25.21
C SER A 319 22.60 10.14 -25.33
N LYS A 320 23.80 9.56 -25.40
CA LYS A 320 25.10 10.19 -25.69
C LYS A 320 25.88 10.80 -24.52
N GLU A 321 26.46 9.92 -23.71
CA GLU A 321 27.87 10.05 -23.34
C GLU A 321 28.57 8.69 -23.50
N ARG A 322 28.99 8.42 -24.75
CA ARG A 322 30.16 7.63 -25.13
C ARG A 322 30.25 7.69 -26.64
N ASP A 323 31.07 8.62 -27.13
CA ASP A 323 32.11 8.36 -28.13
C ASP A 323 32.69 9.71 -28.58
N HIS A 324 33.81 10.06 -27.96
CA HIS A 324 34.79 10.94 -28.60
C HIS A 324 35.64 10.07 -29.52
N THR A 325 35.47 10.21 -30.85
CA THR A 325 36.59 10.40 -31.79
C THR A 325 36.11 10.85 -33.18
N SER A 326 36.89 11.80 -33.74
CA SER A 326 37.02 12.26 -35.14
C SER A 326 35.90 13.09 -35.84
N ARG A 327 36.10 14.42 -35.80
CA ARG A 327 36.25 15.38 -36.92
C ARG A 327 35.43 15.16 -38.21
N ALA A 328 34.53 16.11 -38.54
CA ALA A 328 34.75 17.24 -39.48
C ALA A 328 33.49 17.69 -40.27
N LYS A 329 33.16 18.99 -40.10
CA LYS A 329 32.72 20.03 -41.07
C LYS A 329 31.42 19.92 -41.92
N GLN A 330 30.80 21.11 -42.00
CA GLN A 330 29.86 21.68 -43.00
C GLN A 330 28.39 21.25 -42.95
N SER A 331 27.36 22.08 -43.18
CA SER A 331 27.15 23.54 -43.22
C SER A 331 25.69 23.77 -43.65
N LEU A 332 25.01 24.82 -43.12
CA LEU A 332 23.91 25.60 -43.75
C LEU A 332 22.57 24.84 -44.03
N SER A 333 21.37 25.41 -44.01
CA SER A 333 20.79 26.71 -43.64
C SER A 333 19.27 26.68 -43.89
N HIS A 334 18.51 27.42 -43.06
CA HIS A 334 17.35 28.29 -43.40
C HIS A 334 15.89 27.80 -43.61
N LYS A 335 15.00 28.53 -42.87
CA LYS A 335 13.67 29.13 -43.19
C LYS A 335 12.43 28.21 -43.13
N VAL A 336 11.38 28.42 -42.31
CA VAL A 336 10.49 29.59 -41.98
C VAL A 336 9.76 30.04 -43.27
N THR A 337 8.44 29.96 -43.48
CA THR A 337 7.28 30.46 -42.69
C THR A 337 5.94 30.15 -43.40
N ARG A 338 4.83 30.15 -42.62
CA ARG A 338 3.44 30.66 -42.88
C ARG A 338 2.64 30.27 -44.15
N ASP A 339 1.41 29.78 -43.95
CA ASP A 339 0.18 30.62 -44.00
C ASP A 339 -1.09 29.91 -43.43
N LYS A 340 -2.01 30.73 -42.91
CA LYS A 340 -3.35 30.47 -42.31
C LYS A 340 -4.45 30.67 -43.41
N PRO A 341 -5.77 30.69 -43.13
CA PRO A 341 -6.68 29.89 -42.28
C PRO A 341 -7.98 29.46 -43.02
N SER A 342 -8.81 28.56 -42.47
CA SER A 342 -10.29 28.70 -42.41
C SER A 342 -10.95 27.47 -41.74
N LEU A 343 -11.92 27.76 -40.87
CA LEU A 343 -12.81 26.79 -40.25
C LEU A 343 -13.95 26.40 -41.19
N SER A 344 -14.34 25.12 -41.16
CA SER A 344 -15.75 24.74 -41.12
C SER A 344 -15.92 23.34 -40.51
N LEU A 345 -16.73 23.29 -39.45
CA LEU A 345 -17.40 22.09 -38.95
C LEU A 345 -18.52 21.74 -39.93
N ASN A 346 -18.69 20.45 -40.26
CA ASN A 346 -19.89 19.72 -39.86
C ASN A 346 -19.78 18.22 -40.10
N ILE A 347 -20.27 17.51 -39.09
CA ILE A 347 -20.49 16.07 -38.97
C ILE A 347 -21.93 15.79 -39.40
N GLN A 348 -22.15 14.78 -40.25
CA GLN A 348 -23.26 13.82 -40.18
C GLN A 348 -23.07 12.78 -41.30
N GLU A 349 -22.72 11.56 -40.94
CA GLU A 349 -23.63 10.41 -40.77
C GLU A 349 -23.95 9.71 -42.11
N LEU A 350 -23.41 8.49 -42.25
CA LEU A 350 -24.11 7.40 -42.90
C LEU A 350 -23.77 6.09 -42.17
N GLN A 351 -24.84 5.49 -41.65
CA GLN A 351 -24.94 4.21 -40.97
C GLN A 351 -24.83 3.02 -41.93
N SER A 352 -24.78 1.81 -41.32
CA SER A 352 -24.92 0.44 -41.85
C SER A 352 -23.71 -0.12 -42.61
N ASP A 353 -23.16 -1.31 -42.32
CA ASP A 353 -23.72 -2.49 -41.64
C ASP A 353 -22.62 -3.38 -41.01
N ASP A 354 -23.00 -4.06 -39.92
CA ASP A 354 -22.55 -5.38 -39.42
C ASP A 354 -21.07 -5.79 -39.40
N GLN A 355 -20.42 -5.69 -38.22
CA GLN A 355 -20.45 -6.78 -37.23
C GLN A 355 -19.77 -6.34 -35.92
N VAL A 356 -20.60 -6.24 -34.88
CA VAL A 356 -20.20 -6.18 -33.48
C VAL A 356 -19.67 -7.55 -33.07
N GLN A 357 -18.37 -7.67 -32.80
CA GLN A 357 -17.89 -8.66 -31.85
C GLN A 357 -17.79 -8.00 -30.47
N THR A 358 -18.69 -8.47 -29.63
CA THR A 358 -18.96 -8.12 -28.25
C THR A 358 -17.69 -8.17 -27.39
N GLU A 359 -17.24 -7.05 -26.84
CA GLU A 359 -16.43 -7.10 -25.60
C GLU A 359 -17.36 -7.64 -24.50
N SER A 360 -17.24 -8.94 -24.27
CA SER A 360 -17.97 -9.68 -23.25
C SER A 360 -17.72 -9.06 -21.88
N ARG A 361 -18.82 -8.69 -21.23
CA ARG A 361 -18.99 -8.48 -19.79
C ARG A 361 -18.19 -9.55 -19.01
N LEU A 362 -16.99 -9.24 -18.53
CA LEU A 362 -16.26 -10.14 -17.63
C LEU A 362 -17.07 -10.26 -16.34
N GLU A 363 -17.72 -11.41 -16.15
CA GLU A 363 -18.36 -11.78 -14.89
C GLU A 363 -17.31 -11.78 -13.78
N ALA A 364 -17.68 -11.27 -12.60
CA ALA A 364 -16.85 -11.41 -11.41
C ALA A 364 -16.63 -12.90 -11.11
N CYS A 365 -15.42 -13.28 -10.68
CA CYS A 365 -15.13 -14.66 -10.32
C CYS A 365 -16.08 -15.17 -9.22
N TYR A 366 -16.43 -16.46 -9.28
CA TYR A 366 -17.37 -17.08 -8.35
C TYR A 366 -16.91 -16.93 -6.89
N LEU A 367 -15.61 -17.13 -6.66
CA LEU A 367 -14.98 -16.95 -5.35
C LEU A 367 -14.39 -15.54 -5.20
N SER A 368 -14.63 -14.93 -4.04
CA SER A 368 -14.01 -13.65 -3.67
C SER A 368 -12.48 -13.76 -3.65
N SER A 369 -11.80 -12.78 -4.25
CA SER A 369 -10.33 -12.62 -4.19
C SER A 369 -9.78 -12.31 -2.80
N THR A 370 -10.65 -11.92 -1.85
CA THR A 370 -10.31 -11.64 -0.46
C THR A 370 -11.22 -12.47 0.45
N PRO A 371 -10.85 -13.73 0.78
CA PRO A 371 -11.56 -14.55 1.74
C PRO A 371 -11.65 -13.84 3.10
N LYS A 372 -12.67 -14.17 3.89
CA LYS A 372 -12.80 -13.61 5.24
C LYS A 372 -11.58 -14.00 6.08
N SER A 373 -11.03 -13.03 6.80
CA SER A 373 -9.86 -13.22 7.66
C SER A 373 -10.00 -12.39 8.92
N THR A 374 -9.46 -12.91 10.02
CA THR A 374 -9.39 -12.16 11.27
C THR A 374 -8.51 -10.92 11.07
N HIS A 375 -9.05 -9.75 11.42
CA HIS A 375 -8.39 -8.46 11.21
C HIS A 375 -7.00 -8.41 11.86
N GLN A 376 -6.01 -7.95 11.09
CA GLN A 376 -4.60 -7.80 11.52
C GLN A 376 -3.99 -9.07 12.13
N ALA A 377 -4.48 -10.25 11.72
CA ALA A 377 -3.92 -11.54 12.11
C ALA A 377 -3.22 -12.20 10.92
N PHE A 378 -2.03 -12.74 11.20
CA PHE A 378 -1.14 -13.33 10.22
C PHE A 378 -1.00 -14.81 10.50
N HIS A 379 -1.20 -15.64 9.48
CA HIS A 379 -1.04 -17.09 9.53
C HIS A 379 0.37 -17.48 9.06
N PHE A 380 1.03 -18.28 9.89
CA PHE A 380 2.33 -18.89 9.65
C PHE A 380 2.11 -20.38 9.45
N CYS A 381 2.70 -20.94 8.40
CA CYS A 381 2.32 -22.27 7.91
C CYS A 381 3.28 -23.38 8.34
N GLY A 382 4.24 -23.11 9.23
CA GLY A 382 5.22 -24.11 9.68
C GLY A 382 6.21 -24.61 8.62
N VAL A 383 6.08 -24.17 7.36
CA VAL A 383 7.08 -24.42 6.32
C VAL A 383 8.41 -23.76 6.67
N ALA A 384 9.51 -24.33 6.18
CA ALA A 384 10.85 -23.83 6.45
C ALA A 384 10.91 -22.31 6.14
N ASN A 385 11.20 -21.53 7.19
CA ASN A 385 11.43 -20.09 7.14
C ASN A 385 10.20 -19.20 6.95
N SER A 386 8.97 -19.71 7.19
CA SER A 386 7.78 -18.85 7.32
C SER A 386 8.03 -17.84 8.43
N ARG A 387 8.09 -16.55 8.09
CA ARG A 387 8.47 -15.48 9.03
C ARG A 387 8.07 -14.09 8.55
N GLN A 388 7.95 -13.18 9.52
CA GLN A 388 8.03 -11.74 9.29
C GLN A 388 9.39 -11.27 9.78
N HIS A 389 10.09 -10.47 8.96
CA HIS A 389 11.41 -9.92 9.27
C HIS A 389 11.33 -8.40 9.31
N TYR A 390 11.69 -7.84 10.46
CA TYR A 390 11.77 -6.40 10.69
C TYR A 390 13.24 -5.99 10.78
N THR A 391 13.62 -4.96 10.04
CA THR A 391 14.94 -4.32 10.09
C THR A 391 14.86 -2.96 10.80
N ASP A 392 16.01 -2.36 11.11
CA ASP A 392 16.15 -0.98 11.61
C ASP A 392 15.49 -0.72 12.98
N LEU A 393 15.44 -1.75 13.83
CA LEU A 393 14.99 -1.62 15.22
C LEU A 393 16.13 -1.09 16.11
N THR A 394 16.36 0.22 16.11
CA THR A 394 17.41 0.88 16.91
C THR A 394 17.24 0.61 18.41
N ASP A 395 18.23 -0.05 19.02
CA ASP A 395 18.39 -0.36 20.47
C ASP A 395 17.13 -0.78 21.27
N SER A 396 16.08 -1.23 20.58
CA SER A 396 14.73 -1.41 21.15
C SER A 396 14.59 -2.67 22.01
N PHE A 397 15.59 -3.54 21.94
CA PHE A 397 15.73 -4.74 22.75
C PHE A 397 17.02 -4.72 23.59
N SER A 398 17.39 -3.56 24.13
CA SER A 398 18.58 -3.39 24.99
C SER A 398 18.40 -4.06 26.37
N GLU A 399 18.88 -3.43 27.45
CA GLU A 399 18.82 -3.96 28.81
C GLU A 399 17.39 -4.22 29.31
N SER A 400 16.42 -3.46 28.81
CA SER A 400 15.01 -3.64 29.17
C SER A 400 14.08 -3.47 27.98
N PHE A 401 13.08 -4.34 27.89
CA PHE A 401 12.03 -4.24 26.89
C PHE A 401 10.74 -4.89 27.38
N ASN A 402 9.62 -4.43 26.82
CA ASN A 402 8.32 -5.09 26.91
C ASN A 402 7.91 -5.52 25.51
N PHE A 403 7.57 -6.78 25.33
CA PHE A 403 7.07 -7.29 24.05
C PHE A 403 5.73 -7.99 24.28
N SER A 404 4.76 -7.78 23.39
CA SER A 404 3.48 -8.48 23.50
C SER A 404 2.93 -8.90 22.15
N LEU A 405 2.17 -9.99 22.13
CA LEU A 405 1.41 -10.45 20.97
C LEU A 405 0.25 -11.35 21.42
N SER A 406 -0.69 -11.61 20.52
CA SER A 406 -1.69 -12.67 20.68
C SER A 406 -1.37 -13.84 19.76
N MET A 407 -1.52 -15.06 20.26
CA MET A 407 -1.21 -16.31 19.56
C MET A 407 -2.43 -17.25 19.55
N LYS A 408 -2.65 -17.94 18.42
CA LYS A 408 -3.59 -19.06 18.29
C LYS A 408 -2.94 -20.20 17.53
N THR A 409 -2.85 -21.39 18.12
CA THR A 409 -2.19 -22.56 17.51
C THR A 409 -2.69 -23.88 18.08
N GLN A 410 -2.55 -24.95 17.31
CA GLN A 410 -2.67 -26.33 17.77
C GLN A 410 -1.30 -27.07 17.77
N SER A 411 -0.26 -26.44 17.24
CA SER A 411 1.08 -27.03 17.15
C SER A 411 1.74 -27.11 18.53
N ALA A 412 2.37 -28.26 18.81
CA ALA A 412 3.13 -28.45 20.04
C ALA A 412 4.51 -27.77 20.01
N PHE A 413 5.00 -27.37 18.83
CA PHE A 413 6.33 -26.79 18.63
C PHE A 413 6.28 -25.63 17.63
N GLY A 414 7.21 -24.67 17.78
CA GLY A 414 7.40 -23.60 16.80
C GLY A 414 7.96 -22.32 17.43
N LEU A 415 8.76 -21.61 16.65
CA LEU A 415 9.42 -20.37 17.04
C LEU A 415 8.52 -19.16 16.82
N ILE A 416 8.23 -18.40 17.88
CA ILE A 416 7.29 -17.27 17.84
C ILE A 416 8.03 -15.93 17.71
N LEU A 417 9.09 -15.72 18.48
CA LEU A 417 9.92 -14.52 18.44
C LEU A 417 11.39 -14.93 18.47
N TYR A 418 12.21 -14.30 17.64
CA TYR A 418 13.66 -14.43 17.72
C TYR A 418 14.37 -13.13 17.38
N VAL A 419 15.29 -12.74 18.26
CA VAL A 419 16.21 -11.61 18.06
C VAL A 419 17.59 -12.12 18.45
N SER A 420 18.61 -11.83 17.65
CA SER A 420 19.98 -12.23 17.98
C SER A 420 21.01 -11.37 17.28
N ASP A 421 22.22 -11.28 17.82
CA ASP A 421 23.37 -10.79 17.06
C ASP A 421 23.75 -11.75 15.91
N VAL A 422 24.72 -11.34 15.08
CA VAL A 422 25.12 -12.09 13.88
C VAL A 422 25.64 -13.49 14.22
N GLN A 423 26.37 -13.63 15.34
CA GLN A 423 26.95 -14.90 15.79
C GLN A 423 25.97 -15.75 16.62
N GLU A 424 24.80 -15.22 16.94
CA GLU A 424 23.82 -15.81 17.86
C GLU A 424 24.39 -16.14 19.24
N ASP A 425 25.44 -15.42 19.66
CA ASP A 425 25.95 -15.48 21.04
C ASP A 425 24.96 -14.77 21.95
N ASN A 426 24.41 -13.65 21.47
CA ASN A 426 23.38 -12.88 22.16
C ASN A 426 22.03 -13.07 21.48
N PHE A 427 21.01 -13.48 22.24
CA PHE A 427 19.69 -13.76 21.71
C PHE A 427 18.56 -13.57 22.73
N VAL A 428 17.36 -13.38 22.18
CA VAL A 428 16.07 -13.41 22.86
C VAL A 428 15.14 -14.29 22.02
N ALA A 429 14.46 -15.23 22.67
CA ALA A 429 13.57 -16.18 22.00
C ALA A 429 12.29 -16.42 22.79
N LEU A 430 11.16 -16.49 22.08
CA LEU A 430 9.91 -17.08 22.56
C LEU A 430 9.52 -18.21 21.61
N PHE A 431 9.26 -19.41 22.14
CA PHE A 431 8.89 -20.56 21.33
C PHE A 431 8.00 -21.55 22.10
N LEU A 432 7.37 -22.45 21.35
CA LEU A 432 6.63 -23.59 21.87
C LEU A 432 7.52 -24.83 21.96
N ALA A 433 7.43 -25.52 23.09
CA ALA A 433 8.00 -26.85 23.30
C ALA A 433 6.98 -27.75 24.00
N GLN A 434 6.53 -28.80 23.30
CA GLN A 434 5.49 -29.72 23.80
C GLN A 434 4.21 -29.01 24.28
N GLY A 435 3.82 -27.95 23.56
CA GLY A 435 2.65 -27.11 23.86
C GLY A 435 2.88 -26.04 24.93
N LYS A 436 4.03 -26.04 25.62
CA LYS A 436 4.37 -25.05 26.66
C LYS A 436 5.13 -23.88 26.05
N LEU A 437 4.89 -22.67 26.57
CA LEU A 437 5.63 -21.48 26.16
C LEU A 437 6.97 -21.42 26.89
N VAL A 438 8.04 -21.17 26.15
CA VAL A 438 9.39 -21.01 26.66
C VAL A 438 9.93 -19.66 26.23
N PHE A 439 10.20 -18.79 27.20
CA PHE A 439 10.91 -17.53 27.01
C PHE A 439 12.36 -17.71 27.46
N MET A 440 13.30 -17.37 26.60
CA MET A 440 14.72 -17.62 26.84
C MET A 440 15.57 -16.50 26.28
N PHE A 441 16.56 -16.06 27.05
CA PHE A 441 17.55 -15.07 26.62
C PHE A 441 18.86 -15.30 27.38
N ASN A 442 19.97 -14.82 26.83
CA ASN A 442 21.26 -14.92 27.49
C ASN A 442 21.61 -13.64 28.27
N VAL A 443 22.43 -13.85 29.31
CA VAL A 443 23.03 -12.85 30.19
C VAL A 443 24.46 -13.31 30.42
N GLU A 444 25.40 -12.65 29.75
CA GLU A 444 26.80 -13.10 29.60
C GLU A 444 26.84 -14.55 29.09
N ASP A 445 27.56 -15.42 29.80
CA ASP A 445 27.70 -16.85 29.48
C ASP A 445 26.54 -17.72 30.00
N LYS A 446 25.55 -17.11 30.67
CA LYS A 446 24.42 -17.80 31.29
C LYS A 446 23.14 -17.56 30.51
N LYS A 447 22.15 -18.44 30.72
CA LYS A 447 20.83 -18.37 30.06
C LYS A 447 19.72 -18.28 31.12
N VAL A 448 18.82 -17.32 30.96
CA VAL A 448 17.54 -17.28 31.67
C VAL A 448 16.54 -18.07 30.84
N LYS A 449 15.82 -19.01 31.45
CA LYS A 449 14.81 -19.84 30.76
C LYS A 449 13.55 -19.94 31.62
N ILE A 450 12.49 -19.30 31.17
CA ILE A 450 11.17 -19.30 31.81
C ILE A 450 10.26 -20.19 30.98
N GLN A 451 9.72 -21.24 31.57
CA GLN A 451 8.83 -22.19 30.89
C GLN A 451 7.51 -22.29 31.64
N THR A 452 6.39 -22.22 30.91
CA THR A 452 5.07 -22.40 31.51
C THR A 452 4.82 -23.83 31.96
N GLU A 453 4.02 -24.01 33.01
CA GLU A 453 3.58 -25.34 33.43
C GLU A 453 2.46 -25.86 32.50
N GLU A 454 1.51 -24.99 32.19
CA GLU A 454 0.37 -25.25 31.31
C GLU A 454 0.75 -25.23 29.82
N ARG A 455 -0.12 -25.85 29.02
CA ARG A 455 -0.03 -25.88 27.55
C ARG A 455 -0.97 -24.82 26.94
N PHE A 456 -0.52 -24.20 25.85
CA PHE A 456 -1.19 -23.09 25.17
C PHE A 456 -1.38 -23.35 23.67
N ASN A 457 -1.50 -24.63 23.28
CA ASN A 457 -1.76 -25.08 21.91
C ASN A 457 -3.17 -25.69 21.78
N ASP A 458 -4.16 -25.09 22.42
CA ASP A 458 -5.55 -25.56 22.47
C ASP A 458 -6.40 -25.10 21.27
N GLY A 459 -5.81 -24.33 20.34
CA GLY A 459 -6.51 -23.74 19.20
C GLY A 459 -7.31 -22.47 19.54
N THR A 460 -7.15 -21.88 20.71
CA THR A 460 -7.78 -20.61 21.11
C THR A 460 -6.77 -19.46 21.14
N TRP A 461 -7.25 -18.22 21.30
CA TRP A 461 -6.38 -17.04 21.37
C TRP A 461 -5.84 -16.86 22.78
N HIS A 462 -4.51 -16.70 22.91
CA HIS A 462 -3.84 -16.35 24.16
C HIS A 462 -3.03 -15.07 23.98
N ASN A 463 -3.10 -14.17 24.96
CA ASN A 463 -2.32 -12.95 25.00
C ASN A 463 -1.03 -13.18 25.78
N ILE A 464 0.11 -12.93 25.15
CA ILE A 464 1.45 -13.16 25.70
C ILE A 464 2.12 -11.82 25.88
N PHE A 465 2.62 -11.56 27.08
CA PHE A 465 3.43 -10.40 27.42
C PHE A 465 4.77 -10.86 27.99
N LEU A 466 5.85 -10.36 27.43
CA LEU A 466 7.21 -10.60 27.85
C LEU A 466 7.78 -9.30 28.40
N LYS A 467 8.47 -9.39 29.53
CA LYS A 467 9.22 -8.29 30.09
C LYS A 467 10.64 -8.76 30.38
N ARG A 468 11.62 -7.97 29.97
CA ARG A 468 13.01 -8.13 30.38
C ARG A 468 13.45 -6.88 31.09
N HIS A 469 14.15 -7.05 32.20
CA HIS A 469 14.82 -5.97 32.92
C HIS A 469 16.17 -6.48 33.44
N GLY A 470 17.24 -6.17 32.71
CA GLY A 470 18.58 -6.67 32.97
C GLY A 470 18.66 -8.18 32.88
N SER A 471 19.04 -8.81 34.00
CA SER A 471 19.14 -10.27 34.13
C SER A 471 17.86 -10.97 34.59
N MET A 472 16.76 -10.22 34.74
CA MET A 472 15.44 -10.75 35.10
C MET A 472 14.52 -10.74 33.89
N GLY A 473 13.79 -11.85 33.71
CA GLY A 473 12.73 -11.99 32.73
C GLY A 473 11.41 -12.30 33.39
N GLN A 474 10.32 -11.94 32.72
CA GLN A 474 8.97 -12.27 33.13
C GLN A 474 8.10 -12.61 31.92
N VAL A 475 7.26 -13.63 32.07
CA VAL A 475 6.24 -14.04 31.09
C VAL A 475 4.87 -13.92 31.75
N ILE A 476 3.98 -13.13 31.14
CA ILE A 476 2.59 -12.95 31.58
C ILE A 476 1.64 -13.46 30.50
N ILE A 477 0.78 -14.41 30.86
CA ILE A 477 -0.21 -14.98 29.93
C ILE A 477 -1.63 -14.58 30.37
N ASN A 478 -2.43 -14.06 29.42
CA ASN A 478 -3.82 -13.63 29.61
C ASN A 478 -4.06 -12.65 30.78
N GLY A 479 -3.01 -11.96 31.25
CA GLY A 479 -3.07 -11.03 32.38
C GLY A 479 -3.20 -11.68 33.76
N LEU A 480 -3.09 -13.01 33.88
CA LEU A 480 -3.33 -13.76 35.13
C LEU A 480 -2.07 -14.46 35.67
N THR A 481 -1.28 -15.08 34.79
CA THR A 481 -0.14 -15.93 35.19
C THR A 481 1.17 -15.23 34.88
N GLY A 482 1.90 -14.75 35.90
CA GLY A 482 3.22 -14.14 35.77
C GLY A 482 4.32 -15.07 36.29
N LEU A 483 5.11 -15.67 35.39
CA LEU A 483 6.31 -16.44 35.75
C LEU A 483 7.54 -15.55 35.60
N GLU A 484 8.40 -15.53 36.59
CA GLU A 484 9.67 -14.80 36.55
C GLU A 484 10.85 -15.72 36.84
N ASP A 485 11.98 -15.42 36.23
CA ASP A 485 13.27 -16.05 36.57
C ASP A 485 14.39 -15.04 36.35
N ARG A 486 15.52 -15.26 37.01
CA ARG A 486 16.67 -14.37 36.96
C ARG A 486 17.97 -15.13 37.15
N VAL A 487 19.05 -14.57 36.62
CA VAL A 487 20.40 -15.07 36.81
C VAL A 487 21.26 -14.02 37.54
N GLN A 488 22.18 -14.48 38.41
CA GLN A 488 23.16 -13.61 39.04
C GLN A 488 24.32 -13.27 38.08
N GLY A 489 24.50 -11.97 37.84
CA GLY A 489 25.53 -11.37 36.97
C GLY A 489 25.28 -9.88 36.77
N ASN A 490 26.29 -9.11 36.38
CA ASN A 490 26.11 -7.71 36.01
C ASN A 490 25.45 -7.64 34.63
N SER A 491 24.39 -6.85 34.54
CA SER A 491 23.72 -6.55 33.29
C SER A 491 24.63 -5.64 32.45
N VAL A 492 25.11 -6.13 31.30
CA VAL A 492 25.87 -5.30 30.34
C VAL A 492 24.92 -4.88 29.22
N GLN A 493 25.03 -3.63 28.79
CA GLN A 493 24.28 -3.10 27.66
C GLN A 493 24.79 -3.75 26.37
N TRP A 494 23.93 -4.54 25.71
CA TRP A 494 24.29 -5.25 24.49
C TRP A 494 23.75 -4.55 23.27
N ARG A 495 24.59 -4.36 22.26
CA ARG A 495 24.14 -3.92 20.94
C ARG A 495 23.47 -5.10 20.25
N MET A 496 22.15 -5.15 20.33
CA MET A 496 21.38 -6.16 19.63
C MET A 496 21.40 -5.90 18.13
N SER A 497 21.24 -6.96 17.34
CA SER A 497 21.09 -6.82 15.88
C SER A 497 19.85 -6.01 15.55
N ASP A 498 19.94 -5.23 14.47
CA ASP A 498 18.82 -4.50 13.88
C ASP A 498 17.70 -5.41 13.31
N SER A 499 17.78 -6.74 13.49
CA SER A 499 16.84 -7.72 12.93
C SER A 499 16.02 -8.44 13.99
N LEU A 500 14.69 -8.32 13.87
CA LEU A 500 13.70 -9.10 14.63
C LEU A 500 12.93 -10.02 13.70
N PHE A 501 12.70 -11.25 14.16
CA PHE A 501 11.88 -12.22 13.45
C PHE A 501 10.68 -12.66 14.27
N ILE A 502 9.51 -12.68 13.63
CA ILE A 502 8.27 -13.22 14.18
C ILE A 502 7.86 -14.47 13.40
N GLY A 503 7.48 -15.51 14.12
CA GLY A 503 6.93 -16.76 13.59
C GLY A 503 7.95 -17.71 12.94
N GLY A 504 9.22 -17.34 12.85
CA GLY A 504 10.28 -18.20 12.33
C GLY A 504 11.55 -17.41 12.03
N VAL A 505 12.58 -18.06 11.50
CA VAL A 505 13.89 -17.45 11.18
C VAL A 505 14.39 -17.92 9.81
N PRO A 506 15.35 -17.21 9.19
CA PRO A 506 16.03 -17.71 7.98
C PRO A 506 16.71 -19.07 8.20
N PRO A 507 16.99 -19.84 7.12
CA PRO A 507 17.66 -21.14 7.23
C PRO A 507 18.97 -21.05 8.00
N GLY A 508 19.20 -22.02 8.89
CA GLY A 508 20.44 -22.14 9.67
C GLY A 508 20.50 -21.24 10.91
N ARG A 509 19.58 -20.29 11.09
CA ARG A 509 19.50 -19.43 12.28
C ARG A 509 18.64 -20.08 13.38
N GLY A 510 18.86 -19.72 14.64
CA GLY A 510 18.10 -20.17 15.82
C GLY A 510 18.52 -21.53 16.39
N GLN A 511 19.16 -22.38 15.57
CA GLN A 511 19.51 -23.75 15.91
C GLN A 511 20.64 -23.87 16.94
N LYS A 512 21.46 -22.82 17.11
CA LYS A 512 22.50 -22.76 18.15
C LYS A 512 21.91 -22.71 19.56
N ASN A 513 20.77 -22.04 19.72
CA ASN A 513 20.22 -21.70 21.03
C ASN A 513 18.95 -22.47 21.39
N ILE A 514 18.19 -22.92 20.39
CA ILE A 514 16.88 -23.55 20.56
C ILE A 514 16.95 -24.99 20.07
N GLN A 515 16.25 -25.90 20.75
CA GLN A 515 16.14 -27.29 20.28
C GLN A 515 15.60 -27.32 18.85
N ARG A 516 16.20 -28.16 17.99
CA ARG A 516 15.91 -28.20 16.54
C ARG A 516 14.42 -28.20 16.21
N ILE A 517 13.61 -29.00 16.93
CA ILE A 517 12.17 -29.11 16.66
C ILE A 517 11.37 -27.85 17.01
N SER A 518 11.83 -27.07 17.99
CA SER A 518 11.22 -25.78 18.37
C SER A 518 11.79 -24.59 17.60
N ALA A 519 12.92 -24.76 16.92
CA ALA A 519 13.52 -23.73 16.06
C ALA A 519 12.84 -23.63 14.68
N TYR A 520 11.96 -24.58 14.33
CA TYR A 520 11.12 -24.48 13.14
C TYR A 520 10.11 -23.33 13.24
N SER A 521 9.65 -22.86 12.10
CA SER A 521 8.62 -21.84 12.03
C SER A 521 7.36 -22.24 12.80
N PHE A 522 6.75 -21.25 13.43
CA PHE A 522 5.45 -21.34 14.05
C PHE A 522 4.38 -21.75 13.03
N THR A 523 3.43 -22.57 13.49
CA THR A 523 2.23 -22.93 12.74
C THR A 523 1.01 -22.40 13.49
N GLY A 524 0.25 -21.49 12.89
CA GLY A 524 -0.92 -20.88 13.52
C GLY A 524 -1.02 -19.39 13.22
N CYS A 525 -1.80 -18.67 14.00
CA CYS A 525 -2.02 -17.23 13.80
C CYS A 525 -1.42 -16.38 14.91
N LEU A 526 -0.77 -15.29 14.52
CA LEU A 526 -0.26 -14.24 15.41
C LEU A 526 -0.91 -12.90 15.08
N LYS A 527 -1.17 -12.06 16.08
CA LYS A 527 -1.66 -10.68 15.88
C LYS A 527 -1.19 -9.76 16.99
N ASN A 528 -1.40 -8.45 16.79
CA ASN A 528 -1.16 -7.42 17.82
C ASN A 528 0.27 -7.39 18.38
N ALA A 529 1.27 -7.72 17.55
CA ALA A 529 2.67 -7.66 17.97
C ALA A 529 3.08 -6.22 18.30
N GLN A 530 3.61 -6.02 19.51
CA GLN A 530 4.02 -4.72 20.03
C GLN A 530 5.36 -4.82 20.73
N LEU A 531 6.18 -3.80 20.54
CA LEU A 531 7.45 -3.61 21.22
C LEU A 531 7.41 -2.27 21.95
N ASN A 532 7.63 -2.29 23.26
CA ASN A 532 7.62 -1.13 24.14
C ASN A 532 6.34 -0.27 24.00
N GLY A 533 5.19 -0.92 23.78
CA GLY A 533 3.88 -0.26 23.59
C GLY A 533 3.61 0.25 22.17
N GLN A 534 4.60 0.21 21.28
CA GLN A 534 4.42 0.55 19.86
C GLN A 534 4.08 -0.70 19.05
N LYS A 535 3.05 -0.61 18.19
CA LYS A 535 2.72 -1.70 17.26
C LYS A 535 3.81 -1.84 16.22
N LEU A 536 4.17 -3.07 15.90
CA LEU A 536 5.07 -3.39 14.79
C LEU A 536 4.27 -3.23 13.46
N PHE A 537 4.27 -2.01 12.91
CA PHE A 537 3.56 -1.60 11.67
C PHE A 537 4.25 -2.12 10.39
N PRO A 538 3.59 -2.08 9.20
CA PRO A 538 3.59 -3.17 8.20
C PRO A 538 4.84 -3.30 7.32
N LEU A 539 5.97 -2.70 7.72
CA LEU A 539 7.23 -2.69 6.97
C LEU A 539 8.00 -4.03 7.03
N ALA A 540 7.38 -5.10 7.53
CA ALA A 540 8.04 -6.39 7.59
C ALA A 540 8.13 -7.03 6.20
N GLU A 541 9.32 -7.50 5.85
CA GLU A 541 9.43 -8.48 4.78
C GLU A 541 8.74 -9.76 5.22
N THR A 542 7.83 -10.27 4.39
CA THR A 542 7.05 -11.46 4.69
C THR A 542 7.49 -12.61 3.80
N PHE A 543 7.67 -13.77 4.43
CA PHE A 543 8.05 -15.00 3.74
C PHE A 543 7.04 -16.09 4.14
N GLY A 544 6.13 -16.45 3.24
CA GLY A 544 5.12 -17.49 3.51
C GLY A 544 4.20 -17.14 4.69
N VAL A 545 3.74 -15.89 4.75
CA VAL A 545 2.85 -15.39 5.81
C VAL A 545 1.62 -14.78 5.17
N SER A 546 0.46 -15.43 5.32
CA SER A 546 -0.80 -14.97 4.74
C SER A 546 -1.68 -14.31 5.81
N PRO A 547 -2.80 -13.66 5.43
CA PRO A 547 -3.87 -13.38 6.38
C PRO A 547 -4.33 -14.66 7.11
N CYS A 548 -4.74 -14.52 8.36
CA CYS A 548 -5.35 -15.60 9.13
C CYS A 548 -6.82 -15.75 8.74
N PHE A 549 -7.08 -16.62 7.77
CA PHE A 549 -8.41 -16.85 7.22
C PHE A 549 -9.37 -17.50 8.22
N GLU A 550 -10.65 -17.15 8.10
CA GLU A 550 -11.74 -17.69 8.91
C GLU A 550 -12.50 -18.78 8.16
N GLY A 551 -13.06 -19.73 8.91
CA GLY A 551 -13.81 -20.85 8.34
C GLY A 551 -12.95 -22.09 8.08
N PRO A 552 -13.51 -23.08 7.37
CA PRO A 552 -12.81 -24.31 7.08
C PRO A 552 -11.68 -24.08 6.06
N SER A 553 -10.65 -24.92 6.18
CA SER A 553 -9.55 -24.98 5.22
C SER A 553 -9.54 -26.34 4.52
N GLU A 554 -9.04 -26.35 3.29
CA GLU A 554 -8.79 -27.57 2.53
C GLU A 554 -7.32 -27.68 2.15
N GLU A 555 -6.90 -28.87 1.73
CA GLU A 555 -5.53 -29.11 1.28
C GLU A 555 -5.24 -28.35 -0.03
N GLY A 556 -4.13 -27.61 -0.02
CA GLY A 556 -3.66 -26.85 -1.17
C GLY A 556 -2.73 -25.73 -0.74
N THR A 557 -2.18 -25.00 -1.70
CA THR A 557 -1.38 -23.81 -1.42
C THR A 557 -2.11 -22.57 -1.92
N TYR A 558 -2.34 -21.64 -1.01
CA TYR A 558 -3.07 -20.42 -1.28
C TYR A 558 -2.14 -19.26 -1.57
N PHE A 559 -2.35 -18.61 -2.71
CA PHE A 559 -1.72 -17.34 -3.06
C PHE A 559 -2.71 -16.22 -2.80
N SER A 560 -2.36 -15.29 -1.91
CA SER A 560 -3.26 -14.23 -1.47
C SER A 560 -3.16 -12.97 -2.34
N LYS A 561 -4.15 -12.07 -2.20
CA LYS A 561 -4.22 -10.81 -2.96
C LYS A 561 -3.07 -9.85 -2.63
N GLU A 562 -2.48 -9.95 -1.43
CA GLU A 562 -1.29 -9.18 -1.06
C GLU A 562 -0.06 -9.54 -1.90
N GLY A 563 -0.13 -10.64 -2.67
CA GLY A 563 0.91 -11.08 -3.59
C GLY A 563 1.95 -11.98 -2.93
N GLY A 564 2.76 -12.62 -3.77
CA GLY A 564 3.76 -13.57 -3.33
C GLY A 564 4.10 -14.56 -4.43
N TYR A 565 5.13 -15.37 -4.21
CA TYR A 565 5.54 -16.42 -5.14
C TYR A 565 6.36 -17.50 -4.42
N VAL A 566 6.37 -18.69 -5.00
CA VAL A 566 7.18 -19.82 -4.53
C VAL A 566 8.30 -20.08 -5.53
N VAL A 567 9.53 -20.30 -5.05
CA VAL A 567 10.66 -20.76 -5.86
C VAL A 567 10.92 -22.22 -5.54
N LEU A 568 10.76 -23.10 -6.53
CA LEU A 568 11.00 -24.53 -6.37
C LEU A 568 12.47 -24.84 -6.11
N ASP A 569 12.73 -26.02 -5.55
CA ASP A 569 14.08 -26.51 -5.39
C ASP A 569 14.74 -26.92 -6.71
N GLU A 570 16.07 -26.98 -6.70
CA GLU A 570 16.90 -27.19 -7.88
C GLU A 570 16.76 -28.58 -8.52
N SER A 571 15.94 -29.49 -7.95
CA SER A 571 15.61 -30.77 -8.59
C SER A 571 14.65 -30.62 -9.77
N PHE A 572 13.95 -29.49 -9.87
CA PHE A 572 13.03 -29.21 -10.97
C PHE A 572 13.69 -28.35 -12.03
N ASP A 573 13.78 -28.89 -13.25
CA ASP A 573 14.31 -28.19 -14.41
C ASP A 573 13.29 -28.23 -15.56
N LEU A 574 12.92 -27.05 -16.05
CA LEU A 574 11.98 -26.87 -17.16
C LEU A 574 12.76 -26.46 -18.41
N GLY A 575 13.47 -27.46 -18.96
CA GLY A 575 14.30 -27.32 -20.15
C GLY A 575 13.50 -27.32 -21.46
N LEU A 576 14.10 -27.90 -22.51
CA LEU A 576 13.44 -28.03 -23.82
C LEU A 576 12.37 -29.13 -23.89
N ARG A 577 12.41 -30.10 -22.99
CA ARG A 577 11.48 -31.23 -22.96
C ARG A 577 10.98 -31.44 -21.55
N PHE A 578 9.69 -31.28 -21.34
CA PHE A 578 9.07 -31.57 -20.06
C PHE A 578 7.56 -31.80 -20.20
N GLU A 579 7.03 -32.49 -19.20
CA GLU A 579 5.60 -32.57 -18.94
C GLU A 579 5.32 -31.95 -17.57
N LEU A 580 4.41 -30.99 -17.52
CA LEU A 580 4.00 -30.32 -16.31
C LEU A 580 2.49 -30.45 -16.15
N ALA A 581 2.01 -30.76 -14.95
CA ALA A 581 0.60 -30.70 -14.60
C ALA A 581 0.42 -29.96 -13.27
N MET A 582 -0.64 -29.16 -13.15
CA MET A 582 -1.04 -28.51 -11.91
C MET A 582 -2.57 -28.40 -11.83
N GLU A 583 -3.11 -28.42 -10.62
CA GLU A 583 -4.52 -28.11 -10.37
C GLU A 583 -4.63 -26.73 -9.75
N VAL A 584 -5.51 -25.90 -10.30
CA VAL A 584 -5.75 -24.52 -9.84
C VAL A 584 -7.23 -24.29 -9.59
N ARG A 585 -7.54 -23.50 -8.56
CA ARG A 585 -8.86 -22.91 -8.32
C ARG A 585 -8.70 -21.39 -8.17
N PRO A 586 -8.70 -20.66 -9.29
CA PRO A 586 -8.50 -19.20 -9.33
C PRO A 586 -9.63 -18.43 -8.65
N ARG A 587 -9.27 -17.35 -7.97
CA ARG A 587 -10.20 -16.32 -7.44
C ARG A 587 -10.11 -15.00 -8.24
N VAL A 588 -9.33 -15.01 -9.32
CA VAL A 588 -9.11 -13.89 -10.25
C VAL A 588 -9.09 -14.40 -11.68
N ALA A 589 -9.60 -13.60 -12.61
CA ALA A 589 -9.63 -13.92 -14.04
C ALA A 589 -8.28 -13.66 -14.75
N SER A 590 -7.27 -13.14 -14.04
CA SER A 590 -5.93 -12.92 -14.60
C SER A 590 -4.85 -13.01 -13.53
N GLY A 591 -3.76 -13.71 -13.82
CA GLY A 591 -2.63 -13.88 -12.91
C GLY A 591 -1.55 -14.82 -13.46
N VAL A 592 -0.30 -14.60 -13.08
CA VAL A 592 0.83 -15.45 -13.50
C VAL A 592 0.88 -16.72 -12.64
N LEU A 593 0.80 -17.90 -13.28
CA LEU A 593 0.84 -19.19 -12.60
C LEU A 593 2.26 -19.72 -12.43
N LEU A 594 3.10 -19.57 -13.47
CA LEU A 594 4.45 -20.09 -13.49
C LEU A 594 5.34 -19.23 -14.37
N HIS A 595 6.57 -18.98 -13.94
CA HIS A 595 7.58 -18.28 -14.72
C HIS A 595 8.96 -18.94 -14.59
N VAL A 596 9.65 -19.10 -15.72
CA VAL A 596 11.05 -19.53 -15.80
C VAL A 596 11.78 -18.61 -16.76
N ARG A 597 12.94 -18.09 -16.35
CA ARG A 597 13.82 -17.28 -17.20
C ARG A 597 15.09 -18.04 -17.55
N SER A 598 15.40 -18.19 -18.83
CA SER A 598 16.59 -18.89 -19.33
C SER A 598 17.40 -18.01 -20.28
N GLY A 599 18.41 -17.32 -19.74
CA GLY A 599 19.25 -16.41 -20.51
C GLY A 599 18.44 -15.24 -21.11
N LYS A 600 18.36 -15.18 -22.44
CA LYS A 600 17.51 -14.24 -23.18
C LYS A 600 16.07 -14.73 -23.40
N GLY A 601 15.79 -15.99 -23.11
CA GLY A 601 14.48 -16.62 -23.26
C GLY A 601 13.72 -16.74 -21.94
N TYR A 602 12.46 -17.16 -22.04
CA TYR A 602 11.58 -17.43 -20.91
C TYR A 602 10.47 -18.40 -21.28
N PHE A 603 9.86 -18.97 -20.26
CA PHE A 603 8.66 -19.79 -20.34
C PHE A 603 7.69 -19.30 -19.26
N VAL A 604 6.45 -18.97 -19.65
CA VAL A 604 5.44 -18.41 -18.74
C VAL A 604 4.11 -19.12 -18.96
N ILE A 605 3.45 -19.48 -17.86
CA ILE A 605 2.05 -19.90 -17.84
C ILE A 605 1.28 -18.83 -17.07
N TYR A 606 0.24 -18.27 -17.67
CA TYR A 606 -0.60 -17.27 -17.00
C TYR A 606 -2.04 -17.39 -17.43
N ILE A 607 -2.94 -16.87 -16.61
CA ILE A 607 -4.36 -16.69 -16.92
C ILE A 607 -4.53 -15.25 -17.37
N HIS A 608 -5.22 -14.99 -18.48
CA HIS A 608 -5.59 -13.65 -18.93
C HIS A 608 -7.03 -13.64 -19.42
N GLN A 609 -7.86 -12.79 -18.80
CA GLN A 609 -9.29 -12.67 -19.08
C GLN A 609 -10.02 -14.02 -19.17
N GLY A 610 -9.66 -14.98 -18.30
CA GLY A 610 -10.29 -16.31 -18.27
C GLY A 610 -9.63 -17.36 -19.17
N GLU A 611 -8.72 -16.98 -20.06
CA GLU A 611 -7.97 -17.91 -20.92
C GLU A 611 -6.64 -18.30 -20.25
N VAL A 612 -6.28 -19.58 -20.29
CA VAL A 612 -4.94 -20.04 -19.89
C VAL A 612 -4.03 -19.92 -21.10
N VAL A 613 -2.90 -19.24 -20.92
CA VAL A 613 -1.92 -18.97 -21.97
C VAL A 613 -0.57 -19.54 -21.57
N VAL A 614 0.09 -20.22 -22.51
CA VAL A 614 1.49 -20.62 -22.41
C VAL A 614 2.29 -19.81 -23.42
N LEU A 615 3.26 -19.05 -22.93
CA LEU A 615 4.12 -18.18 -23.72
C LEU A 615 5.56 -18.65 -23.61
N VAL A 616 6.22 -18.82 -24.76
CA VAL A 616 7.59 -19.30 -24.84
C VAL A 616 8.42 -18.35 -25.70
N ASN A 617 9.57 -17.94 -25.16
CA ASN A 617 10.58 -17.21 -25.89
C ASN A 617 11.89 -18.00 -25.86
N ASN A 618 12.39 -18.38 -27.03
CA ASN A 618 13.63 -19.15 -27.18
C ASN A 618 14.89 -18.25 -27.30
N GLY A 619 14.80 -16.97 -26.91
CA GLY A 619 15.86 -15.96 -26.97
C GLY A 619 15.95 -15.18 -28.27
N ARG A 620 15.10 -15.49 -29.27
CA ARG A 620 15.01 -14.79 -30.56
C ARG A 620 13.57 -14.58 -31.00
N ASN A 621 12.77 -15.64 -30.88
CA ASN A 621 11.37 -15.64 -31.29
C ASN A 621 10.49 -15.97 -30.08
N GLU A 622 9.32 -15.36 -30.08
CA GLU A 622 8.24 -15.61 -29.13
C GLU A 622 7.08 -16.30 -29.85
N PHE A 623 6.47 -17.29 -29.19
CA PHE A 623 5.28 -17.97 -29.67
C PHE A 623 4.44 -18.43 -28.47
N PHE A 624 3.14 -18.58 -28.68
CA PHE A 624 2.21 -18.93 -27.61
C PHE A 624 1.09 -19.84 -28.09
N THR A 625 0.46 -20.53 -27.13
CA THR A 625 -0.81 -21.20 -27.32
C THR A 625 -1.73 -20.84 -26.15
N LYS A 626 -3.04 -20.89 -26.36
CA LYS A 626 -4.03 -20.61 -25.34
C LYS A 626 -5.22 -21.56 -25.44
N VAL A 627 -5.86 -21.78 -24.30
CA VAL A 627 -7.11 -22.52 -24.16
C VAL A 627 -8.07 -21.74 -23.29
N ALA A 628 -9.35 -21.79 -23.64
CA ALA A 628 -10.43 -21.28 -22.83
C ALA A 628 -11.29 -22.47 -22.35
N PRO A 629 -11.61 -22.57 -21.05
CA PRO A 629 -12.58 -23.55 -20.57
C PRO A 629 -14.00 -23.23 -21.07
N ARG A 630 -14.88 -24.24 -21.11
CA ARG A 630 -16.30 -24.05 -21.47
C ARG A 630 -17.07 -23.23 -20.43
N GLN A 631 -16.67 -23.34 -19.17
CA GLN A 631 -17.13 -22.53 -18.03
C GLN A 631 -16.00 -21.57 -17.64
N SER A 632 -16.25 -20.51 -16.90
CA SER A 632 -15.18 -19.57 -16.48
C SER A 632 -14.06 -20.31 -15.72
N VAL A 633 -12.79 -19.97 -15.96
CA VAL A 633 -11.64 -20.52 -15.21
C VAL A 633 -11.68 -20.20 -13.71
N CYS A 634 -12.55 -19.27 -13.30
CA CYS A 634 -12.76 -18.91 -11.90
C CYS A 634 -14.22 -19.16 -11.47
N ASP A 635 -14.79 -20.29 -11.91
CA ASP A 635 -16.12 -20.79 -11.56
C ASP A 635 -16.23 -21.38 -10.14
N GLY A 636 -15.13 -21.40 -9.38
CA GLY A 636 -15.06 -21.98 -8.04
C GLY A 636 -14.72 -23.47 -7.99
N SER A 637 -14.52 -24.10 -9.15
CA SER A 637 -14.09 -25.49 -9.28
C SER A 637 -12.58 -25.61 -9.44
N TRP A 638 -12.06 -26.82 -9.22
CA TRP A 638 -10.67 -27.14 -9.52
C TRP A 638 -10.51 -27.44 -11.02
N HIS A 639 -9.57 -26.77 -11.67
CA HIS A 639 -9.19 -27.00 -13.06
C HIS A 639 -7.80 -27.61 -13.16
N ARG A 640 -7.62 -28.59 -14.03
CA ARG A 640 -6.32 -29.23 -14.26
C ARG A 640 -5.68 -28.68 -15.53
N ILE A 641 -4.54 -28.03 -15.37
CA ILE A 641 -3.70 -27.52 -16.45
C ILE A 641 -2.55 -28.50 -16.66
N THR A 642 -2.38 -28.97 -17.89
CA THR A 642 -1.24 -29.81 -18.30
C THR A 642 -0.53 -29.15 -19.47
N VAL A 643 0.79 -28.99 -19.38
CA VAL A 643 1.62 -28.45 -20.44
C VAL A 643 2.69 -29.47 -20.81
N ILE A 644 2.74 -29.83 -22.09
CA ILE A 644 3.74 -30.73 -22.64
C ILE A 644 4.58 -29.91 -23.61
N ARG A 645 5.88 -29.84 -23.34
CA ARG A 645 6.86 -29.25 -24.23
C ARG A 645 7.72 -30.35 -24.80
N ASP A 646 7.78 -30.44 -26.13
CA ASP A 646 8.76 -31.24 -26.85
C ASP A 646 9.51 -30.34 -27.83
N ALA A 647 10.68 -29.86 -27.40
CA ALA A 647 11.52 -28.91 -28.11
C ALA A 647 10.78 -27.61 -28.47
N ASN A 648 10.39 -27.45 -29.75
CA ASN A 648 9.66 -26.29 -30.28
C ASN A 648 8.15 -26.51 -30.31
N VAL A 649 7.66 -27.71 -29.99
CA VAL A 649 6.22 -27.99 -29.89
C VAL A 649 5.78 -27.79 -28.44
N VAL A 650 4.71 -27.01 -28.25
CA VAL A 650 4.09 -26.79 -26.95
C VAL A 650 2.62 -27.14 -27.07
N GLN A 651 2.18 -28.07 -26.24
CA GLN A 651 0.78 -28.45 -26.08
C GLN A 651 0.28 -28.01 -24.70
N LEU A 652 -0.89 -27.40 -24.67
CA LEU A 652 -1.60 -26.95 -23.49
C LEU A 652 -2.95 -27.65 -23.43
N ASN A 653 -3.18 -28.38 -22.34
CA ASN A 653 -4.45 -29.02 -22.01
C ASN A 653 -5.02 -28.35 -20.77
N MET A 654 -6.30 -27.97 -20.80
CA MET A 654 -7.05 -27.54 -19.63
C MET A 654 -8.34 -28.32 -19.57
N ASP A 655 -8.48 -29.18 -18.57
CA ASP A 655 -9.58 -30.12 -18.42
C ASP A 655 -9.80 -30.97 -19.69
N SER A 656 -10.79 -30.62 -20.51
CA SER A 656 -11.08 -31.28 -21.79
C SER A 656 -10.65 -30.47 -23.03
N ALA A 657 -10.26 -29.21 -22.86
CA ALA A 657 -9.79 -28.34 -23.93
C ALA A 657 -8.30 -28.56 -24.20
N ILE A 658 -7.92 -28.64 -25.48
CA ILE A 658 -6.54 -28.90 -25.91
C ILE A 658 -6.19 -27.91 -27.01
N SER A 659 -4.99 -27.34 -26.93
CA SER A 659 -4.39 -26.52 -27.99
C SER A 659 -2.90 -26.79 -28.07
N HIS A 660 -2.32 -26.60 -29.25
CA HIS A 660 -0.88 -26.76 -29.45
C HIS A 660 -0.35 -25.70 -30.41
N VAL A 661 0.94 -25.42 -30.32
CA VAL A 661 1.66 -24.53 -31.21
C VAL A 661 3.02 -25.12 -31.55
N VAL A 662 3.46 -24.90 -32.78
CA VAL A 662 4.81 -25.26 -33.24
C VAL A 662 5.60 -23.96 -33.41
N GLY A 663 6.55 -23.72 -32.52
CA GLY A 663 7.44 -22.58 -32.56
C GLY A 663 8.60 -22.77 -33.55
N PRO A 664 9.38 -21.71 -33.82
CA PRO A 664 10.56 -21.80 -34.67
C PRO A 664 11.65 -22.70 -34.06
N VAL A 665 12.29 -23.52 -34.89
CA VAL A 665 13.39 -24.40 -34.46
C VAL A 665 14.59 -23.54 -34.08
N ASN A 666 15.12 -23.71 -32.87
CA ASN A 666 16.32 -23.02 -32.43
C ASN A 666 17.42 -24.04 -32.07
N PRO A 667 18.51 -24.15 -32.85
CA PRO A 667 19.50 -25.21 -32.70
C PRO A 667 20.51 -25.01 -31.54
N SER A 668 20.47 -23.87 -30.83
CA SER A 668 21.52 -23.47 -29.88
C SER A 668 21.05 -23.18 -28.45
N SER A 669 20.06 -23.90 -27.93
CA SER A 669 19.67 -23.74 -26.52
C SER A 669 20.60 -24.53 -25.61
N THR A 670 21.45 -23.83 -24.86
CA THR A 670 22.16 -24.42 -23.72
C THR A 670 21.20 -24.52 -22.55
N ASP A 671 20.79 -25.74 -22.22
CA ASP A 671 19.97 -26.03 -21.05
C ASP A 671 20.83 -25.85 -19.80
N THR A 672 20.45 -24.90 -18.95
CA THR A 672 21.11 -24.70 -17.67
C THR A 672 20.01 -24.60 -16.65
N ARG A 673 20.10 -25.35 -15.54
CA ARG A 673 19.08 -25.33 -14.47
C ARG A 673 18.71 -23.89 -14.10
N LYS A 674 17.40 -23.61 -14.02
CA LYS A 674 16.86 -22.28 -13.68
C LYS A 674 15.84 -22.37 -12.55
N PRO A 675 15.75 -21.32 -11.70
CA PRO A 675 14.71 -21.24 -10.69
C PRO A 675 13.34 -21.22 -11.36
N VAL A 676 12.44 -22.07 -10.86
CA VAL A 676 11.04 -22.12 -11.29
C VAL A 676 10.20 -21.34 -10.29
N PHE A 677 9.59 -20.26 -10.75
CA PHE A 677 8.69 -19.42 -9.95
C PHE A 677 7.24 -19.88 -10.14
N ILE A 678 6.48 -19.97 -9.06
CA ILE A 678 5.08 -20.39 -9.03
C ILE A 678 4.22 -19.31 -8.36
N GLY A 679 3.05 -19.03 -8.94
CA GLY A 679 2.05 -18.07 -8.46
C GLY A 679 2.38 -16.59 -8.69
N GLY A 680 3.56 -16.29 -9.21
CA GLY A 680 4.04 -14.93 -9.49
C GLY A 680 5.55 -14.93 -9.70
N ALA A 681 6.13 -13.77 -9.96
CA ALA A 681 7.57 -13.53 -9.95
C ALA A 681 7.84 -12.04 -9.74
N PRO A 682 9.04 -11.63 -9.29
CA PRO A 682 9.42 -10.22 -9.28
C PRO A 682 9.26 -9.56 -10.65
N ASP A 683 8.71 -8.34 -10.69
CA ASP A 683 8.34 -7.66 -11.96
C ASP A 683 9.49 -7.55 -12.95
N PHE A 684 10.72 -7.36 -12.48
CA PHE A 684 11.93 -7.29 -13.32
C PHE A 684 12.25 -8.61 -14.05
N PHE A 685 11.75 -9.74 -13.55
CA PHE A 685 11.93 -11.03 -14.21
C PHE A 685 10.87 -11.31 -15.29
N LEU A 686 9.69 -10.67 -15.19
CA LEU A 686 8.59 -10.87 -16.12
C LEU A 686 8.81 -10.15 -17.47
N PRO A 687 8.46 -10.75 -18.62
CA PRO A 687 8.62 -10.13 -19.94
C PRO A 687 7.66 -8.97 -20.20
N ASP A 688 8.08 -7.96 -20.96
CA ASP A 688 7.22 -6.82 -21.37
C ASP A 688 6.06 -7.21 -22.27
N SER A 689 6.18 -8.33 -22.99
CA SER A 689 5.16 -8.85 -23.90
C SER A 689 3.97 -9.55 -23.22
N ILE A 690 4.05 -9.88 -21.93
CA ILE A 690 2.97 -10.65 -21.27
C ILE A 690 1.74 -9.78 -21.02
N ALA A 691 0.56 -10.35 -21.28
CA ALA A 691 -0.71 -9.63 -21.15
C ALA A 691 -1.11 -9.33 -19.69
N THR A 692 -0.49 -10.00 -18.70
CA THR A 692 -0.68 -9.71 -17.28
C THR A 692 0.57 -9.96 -16.48
N ARG A 693 0.94 -8.99 -15.63
CA ARG A 693 2.00 -9.10 -14.62
C ARG A 693 1.46 -9.33 -13.21
N LYS A 694 0.14 -9.40 -13.07
CA LYS A 694 -0.51 -9.57 -11.75
C LYS A 694 -0.13 -10.93 -11.16
N PRO A 695 0.14 -11.02 -9.85
CA PRO A 695 0.31 -12.31 -9.18
C PRO A 695 -0.98 -13.12 -9.24
N TYR A 696 -0.85 -14.45 -9.19
CA TYR A 696 -1.99 -15.34 -9.07
C TYR A 696 -2.65 -15.19 -7.69
N VAL A 697 -3.98 -15.25 -7.67
CA VAL A 697 -4.77 -15.31 -6.43
C VAL A 697 -5.70 -16.50 -6.50
N GLY A 698 -5.57 -17.42 -5.56
CA GLY A 698 -6.31 -18.68 -5.58
C GLY A 698 -5.53 -19.85 -5.00
N CYS A 699 -6.08 -21.03 -5.17
CA CYS A 699 -5.54 -22.27 -4.64
C CYS A 699 -4.83 -23.08 -5.72
N MET A 700 -3.69 -23.67 -5.38
CA MET A 700 -2.94 -24.58 -6.26
C MET A 700 -2.57 -25.86 -5.53
N LYS A 701 -2.69 -27.00 -6.19
CA LYS A 701 -2.22 -28.31 -5.69
C LYS A 701 -1.78 -29.21 -6.83
N ASN A 702 -1.26 -30.38 -6.47
CA ASN A 702 -0.89 -31.44 -7.42
C ASN A 702 0.06 -30.96 -8.54
N LEU A 703 1.06 -30.14 -8.21
CA LEU A 703 2.12 -29.78 -9.15
C LEU A 703 3.02 -31.00 -9.41
N ILE A 704 3.04 -31.45 -10.66
CA ILE A 704 3.83 -32.58 -11.14
C ILE A 704 4.69 -32.07 -12.30
N ILE A 705 5.99 -32.35 -12.25
CA ILE A 705 6.95 -32.01 -13.31
C ILE A 705 7.72 -33.28 -13.64
N ASN A 706 7.68 -33.74 -14.89
CA ASN A 706 8.35 -34.95 -15.37
C ASN A 706 8.09 -36.17 -14.46
N LYS A 707 6.81 -36.40 -14.13
CA LYS A 707 6.33 -37.46 -13.21
C LYS A 707 6.76 -37.33 -11.75
N SER A 708 7.56 -36.32 -11.42
CA SER A 708 8.00 -36.03 -10.05
C SER A 708 7.05 -35.02 -9.41
N GLN A 709 6.52 -35.35 -8.24
CA GLN A 709 5.65 -34.43 -7.50
C GLN A 709 6.48 -33.31 -6.87
N ALA A 710 6.19 -32.06 -7.24
CA ALA A 710 6.79 -30.88 -6.65
C ALA A 710 6.06 -30.52 -5.36
N SER A 711 6.77 -30.63 -4.23
CA SER A 711 6.24 -30.25 -2.92
C SER A 711 6.69 -28.85 -2.57
N PHE A 712 5.76 -27.91 -2.41
CA PHE A 712 6.10 -26.56 -1.98
C PHE A 712 6.67 -26.51 -0.55
N ASN A 713 6.48 -27.56 0.26
CA ASN A 713 7.15 -27.69 1.55
C ASN A 713 8.68 -27.79 1.43
N LYS A 714 9.19 -28.18 0.26
CA LYS A 714 10.63 -28.26 -0.06
C LYS A 714 11.13 -27.05 -0.85
N ALA A 715 10.29 -26.03 -1.05
CA ALA A 715 10.65 -24.84 -1.80
C ALA A 715 11.88 -24.14 -1.20
N VAL A 716 12.71 -23.58 -2.08
CA VAL A 716 13.90 -22.81 -1.68
C VAL A 716 13.48 -21.48 -1.06
N LEU A 717 12.42 -20.86 -1.58
CA LEU A 717 11.90 -19.60 -1.10
C LEU A 717 10.39 -19.54 -1.24
N VAL A 718 9.74 -18.98 -0.23
CA VAL A 718 8.33 -18.62 -0.25
C VAL A 718 8.26 -17.14 0.12
N SER A 719 8.01 -16.29 -0.87
CA SER A 719 8.00 -14.84 -0.69
C SER A 719 6.56 -14.33 -0.61
N GLY A 720 6.31 -13.36 0.28
CA GLY A 720 5.00 -12.71 0.41
C GLY A 720 3.93 -13.57 1.08
N ALA A 721 2.68 -13.27 0.76
CA ALA A 721 1.47 -13.84 1.34
C ALA A 721 1.04 -15.15 0.66
N VAL A 722 1.80 -16.20 0.92
CA VAL A 722 1.54 -17.56 0.45
C VAL A 722 1.34 -18.51 1.63
N SER A 723 0.20 -19.21 1.67
CA SER A 723 -0.10 -20.23 2.68
C SER A 723 0.13 -21.61 2.07
N ILE A 724 1.14 -22.34 2.53
CA ILE A 724 1.44 -23.69 2.02
C ILE A 724 0.69 -24.74 2.82
N GLY A 725 0.10 -25.69 2.12
CA GLY A 725 -0.59 -26.85 2.71
C GLY A 725 -2.03 -26.56 3.15
N THR A 726 -2.42 -25.28 3.27
CA THR A 726 -3.79 -24.88 3.58
C THR A 726 -4.33 -23.83 2.61
N CYS A 727 -5.59 -24.04 2.23
CA CYS A 727 -6.37 -23.18 1.38
C CYS A 727 -7.69 -22.78 2.05
N PRO A 728 -8.14 -21.52 1.97
CA PRO A 728 -9.50 -21.17 2.34
C PRO A 728 -10.48 -21.96 1.46
N SER A 729 -11.44 -22.63 2.09
CA SER A 729 -12.46 -23.40 1.36
C SER A 729 -13.20 -22.53 0.34
N ALA A 730 -13.76 -23.17 -0.69
CA ALA A 730 -14.67 -22.53 -1.63
C ALA A 730 -15.90 -21.97 -0.91
#